data_AF-A0A7Y5QG62-F1
#
_entry.id   AF-A0A7Y5QG62-F1
#
_cell.length_a   1.000
_cell.length_b   1.000
_cell.length_c   1.000
_cell.angle_alpha   90.00
_cell.angle_beta   90.00
_cell.angle_gamma   90.00
#
_symmetry.space_group_name_H-M   'P 1'
#
loop_
_entity.id
_entity.type
_entity.pdbx_description
1 polymer ?
#
loop_
_entity_poly.entity_id
_entity_poly.type
_entity_poly.pdbx_seq_one_letter_code
_entity_poly.pdbx_strand_id
1 'polypeptide(L)'
;MANNVPQSYDFRIDLRGIIKLLAKHLYSDTDVFVREMLQNAHDAIERRRLEEGQNAPLGGIRVGIDRTGRRISFSDNGAGLTETEIHEYLATIGRSGTQEFRAKLIEKGRQAESTLIGQFGIGLLSAFVVADEVEIITRSFRQNQPAWRWSTIGDKSYTLGKISDLYGSDRSDESRDIGTIVNIYVATDQDNEILNPDNVRKIIRKYADFMKFPIYLDEETTPCNVITPPWARAYSNNEAKLEEYYSFLNRRFQDIILHVIPVEVSVPIRVRGALFVTNRVTLDFQARGAVDVYQNGMFVQSGNREVLPPWAKFVGGVLDSPDLTLTLNREGLFKNTRLTELAESLGRVIVDEFKALAQHDPSKLQRLLSYHGTSVKAMALTDDDFFSEIAEMIPFETNRGEMNLQTYFRYSSTDSDRGQILHFTDENSAILYFLLADKQGLVVINAGNPLDEELLRKYATANSITLKEMTDPTGRSVFYPLSPEDKTMYMQLEVEFRRILENSSVEVVRFRPEDMPAIVMQTREAKLFKEVESASEDVSLPASISKLLKTALSAQASLPTILYLNAENSSIQRLTTLDLRSAVAQYAMTAIVNNSLLLSTRVLNRQKVEDMVRQFNQVVDLLISNTMELDEIRQSRDLHSVVNIDDADAEKTDHVSCFVAIPFSGYDFVLDALKEVFEDKPNFWQVVRADEEQLDPTVFGSVYKHIRRSHLYVAEISDRNFNVGLELGIMQQYFDRPRILLRKLDAQPVPVDLHGAIYVSYSDKSDLLIQLREQLRNNSALRALNSSTRFLSPIVLNRLGLDYTVGEALSREFVNAMSFLNTDTRTVSRRFGLSTGLIEEMKEGIRRYYDLA
;
A
#
# COMPACT_ATOMS: atom_id res chain seq x y z
N MET A 1 63.78 4.98 -67.00
CA MET A 1 62.53 4.70 -66.27
C MET A 1 62.60 3.26 -65.79
N ALA A 2 62.76 3.03 -64.49
CA ALA A 2 62.79 1.68 -63.93
C ALA A 2 61.35 1.16 -63.81
N ASN A 3 61.10 -0.03 -64.35
CA ASN A 3 59.82 -0.72 -64.31
C ASN A 3 59.39 -0.99 -62.86
N ASN A 4 58.39 -0.26 -62.37
CA ASN A 4 57.78 -0.52 -61.07
C ASN A 4 56.60 -1.48 -61.25
N VAL A 5 56.89 -2.78 -61.27
CA VAL A 5 55.86 -3.83 -61.32
C VAL A 5 55.22 -3.95 -59.94
N PRO A 6 53.87 -3.91 -59.82
CA PRO A 6 53.20 -4.13 -58.55
C PRO A 6 53.56 -5.50 -57.97
N GLN A 7 54.06 -5.53 -56.74
CA GLN A 7 54.31 -6.76 -56.00
C GLN A 7 53.11 -7.10 -55.12
N SER A 8 52.68 -8.36 -55.19
CA SER A 8 51.70 -8.93 -54.26
C SER A 8 52.40 -9.27 -52.95
N TYR A 9 51.82 -8.86 -51.83
CA TYR A 9 52.26 -9.20 -50.49
C TYR A 9 51.14 -9.94 -49.77
N ASP A 10 51.47 -11.06 -49.13
CA ASP A 10 50.52 -11.78 -48.30
C ASP A 10 50.24 -11.01 -47.00
N PHE A 11 48.99 -11.07 -46.53
CA PHE A 11 48.61 -10.53 -45.24
C PHE A 11 49.36 -11.25 -44.12
N ARG A 12 50.07 -10.50 -43.28
CA ARG A 12 50.69 -11.01 -42.06
C ARG A 12 49.67 -10.98 -40.93
N ILE A 13 49.25 -12.16 -40.49
CA ILE A 13 48.30 -12.33 -39.39
C ILE A 13 49.08 -12.53 -38.08
N ASP A 14 48.89 -11.62 -37.12
CA ASP A 14 49.33 -11.79 -35.74
C ASP A 14 48.35 -12.69 -34.98
N LEU A 15 48.65 -13.99 -35.01
CA LEU A 15 47.81 -14.99 -34.36
C LEU A 15 47.75 -14.81 -32.84
N ARG A 16 48.85 -14.35 -32.22
CA ARG A 16 48.92 -14.11 -30.77
C ARG A 16 48.01 -12.95 -30.38
N GLY A 17 48.05 -11.87 -31.16
CA GLY A 17 47.12 -10.74 -31.03
C GLY A 17 45.66 -11.16 -31.21
N ILE A 18 45.36 -11.99 -32.21
CA ILE A 18 43.99 -12.50 -32.44
C ILE A 18 43.52 -13.39 -31.31
N ILE A 19 44.35 -14.30 -30.79
CA ILE A 19 43.99 -15.16 -29.65
C ILE A 19 43.70 -14.30 -28.42
N LYS A 20 44.56 -13.32 -28.10
CA LYS A 20 44.31 -12.37 -27.00
C LYS A 20 43.04 -11.56 -27.20
N LEU A 21 42.78 -11.10 -28.42
CA LEU A 21 41.58 -10.33 -28.76
C LEU A 21 40.31 -11.18 -28.66
N LEU A 22 40.32 -12.40 -29.20
CA LEU A 22 39.23 -13.36 -29.09
C LEU A 22 38.98 -13.71 -27.63
N ALA A 23 40.03 -14.00 -26.85
CA ALA A 23 39.89 -14.31 -25.45
C ALA A 23 39.30 -13.13 -24.65
N LYS A 24 39.74 -11.90 -24.92
CA LYS A 24 39.22 -10.68 -24.28
C LYS A 24 37.78 -10.33 -24.66
N HIS A 25 37.30 -10.71 -25.85
CA HIS A 25 35.91 -10.45 -26.26
C HIS A 25 34.97 -11.62 -26.00
N LEU A 26 35.49 -12.84 -25.89
CA LEU A 26 34.71 -14.02 -25.55
C LEU A 26 34.53 -14.15 -24.03
N TYR A 27 35.46 -13.67 -23.23
CA TYR A 27 35.39 -13.75 -21.76
C TYR A 27 35.36 -12.36 -21.18
N SER A 28 34.29 -12.06 -20.44
CA SER A 28 34.06 -10.74 -19.86
C SER A 28 34.87 -10.52 -18.57
N ASP A 29 35.06 -11.59 -17.80
CA ASP A 29 35.84 -11.60 -16.56
C ASP A 29 37.18 -12.34 -16.71
N THR A 30 38.20 -11.88 -15.98
CA THR A 30 39.54 -12.50 -15.94
C THR A 30 39.57 -13.81 -15.14
N ASP A 31 38.52 -14.15 -14.39
CA ASP A 31 38.44 -15.37 -13.59
C ASP A 31 37.93 -16.59 -14.36
N VAL A 32 37.46 -16.40 -15.61
CA VAL A 32 36.88 -17.46 -16.44
C VAL A 32 37.86 -18.59 -16.77
N PHE A 33 39.17 -18.31 -16.84
CA PHE A 33 40.14 -19.39 -17.09
C PHE A 33 40.11 -20.45 -15.99
N VAL A 34 39.88 -20.06 -14.73
CA VAL A 34 39.73 -21.01 -13.60
C VAL A 34 38.54 -21.93 -13.85
N ARG A 35 37.41 -21.37 -14.29
CA ARG A 35 36.21 -22.14 -14.67
C ARG A 35 36.53 -23.17 -15.75
N GLU A 36 37.17 -22.76 -16.84
CA GLU A 36 37.51 -23.65 -17.95
C GLU A 36 38.52 -24.74 -17.54
N MET A 37 39.53 -24.41 -16.72
CA MET A 37 40.51 -25.39 -16.24
C MET A 37 39.87 -26.44 -15.33
N LEU A 38 39.03 -26.02 -14.39
CA LEU A 38 38.29 -26.93 -13.51
C LEU A 38 37.34 -27.83 -14.31
N GLN A 39 36.68 -27.28 -15.33
CA GLN A 39 35.80 -28.03 -16.23
C GLN A 39 36.56 -29.13 -16.98
N ASN A 40 37.72 -28.79 -17.56
CA ASN A 40 38.54 -29.74 -18.30
C ASN A 40 39.07 -30.86 -17.39
N ALA A 41 39.54 -30.51 -16.19
CA ALA A 41 39.96 -31.45 -15.17
C ALA A 41 38.82 -32.42 -14.78
N HIS A 42 37.62 -31.90 -14.55
CA HIS A 42 36.44 -32.72 -14.27
C HIS A 42 36.07 -33.66 -15.40
N ASP A 43 36.05 -33.16 -16.64
CA ASP A 43 35.73 -33.99 -17.81
C ASP A 43 36.77 -35.09 -18.03
N ALA A 44 38.05 -34.83 -17.75
CA ALA A 44 39.11 -35.82 -17.80
C ALA A 44 38.88 -36.94 -16.76
N ILE A 45 38.47 -36.58 -15.54
CA ILE A 45 38.15 -37.54 -14.48
C ILE A 45 36.90 -38.35 -14.83
N GLU A 46 35.80 -37.70 -15.26
CA GLU A 46 34.58 -38.39 -15.69
C GLU A 46 34.85 -39.35 -16.85
N ARG A 47 35.64 -38.93 -17.86
CA ARG A 47 36.04 -39.80 -18.97
C ARG A 47 36.74 -41.07 -18.46
N ARG A 48 37.71 -40.92 -17.56
CA ARG A 48 38.43 -42.06 -16.97
C ARG A 48 37.48 -43.00 -16.21
N ARG A 49 36.55 -42.46 -15.42
CA ARG A 49 35.55 -43.26 -14.70
C ARG A 49 34.61 -44.02 -15.65
N LEU A 50 34.19 -43.39 -16.75
CA LEU A 50 33.32 -44.03 -17.74
C LEU A 50 34.03 -45.10 -18.58
N GLU A 51 35.34 -44.96 -18.81
CA GLU A 51 36.16 -45.91 -19.56
C GLU A 51 36.69 -47.07 -18.67
N GLU A 52 37.18 -46.80 -17.46
CA GLU A 52 37.74 -47.83 -16.53
C GLU A 52 36.70 -48.44 -15.58
N GLY A 53 35.51 -47.82 -15.44
CA GLY A 53 34.46 -48.30 -14.54
C GLY A 53 34.90 -48.32 -13.06
N GLN A 54 34.70 -49.44 -12.38
CA GLN A 54 35.01 -49.58 -10.95
C GLN A 54 36.51 -49.53 -10.62
N ASN A 55 37.38 -49.72 -11.62
CA ASN A 55 38.83 -49.66 -11.43
C ASN A 55 39.37 -48.22 -11.41
N ALA A 56 38.56 -47.23 -11.78
CA ALA A 56 38.97 -45.83 -11.77
C ALA A 56 39.21 -45.35 -10.33
N PRO A 57 40.29 -44.60 -10.07
CA PRO A 57 40.54 -44.03 -8.74
C PRO A 57 39.47 -43.01 -8.37
N LEU A 58 39.42 -42.65 -7.07
CA LEU A 58 38.64 -41.50 -6.63
C LEU A 58 39.17 -40.23 -7.31
N GLY A 59 38.29 -39.53 -8.01
CA GLY A 59 38.63 -38.29 -8.71
C GLY A 59 38.98 -37.15 -7.76
N GLY A 60 39.92 -36.30 -8.15
CA GLY A 60 40.26 -35.10 -7.40
C GLY A 60 41.00 -34.08 -8.27
N ILE A 61 40.77 -32.80 -7.99
CA ILE A 61 41.41 -31.67 -8.66
C ILE A 61 42.22 -30.90 -7.64
N ARG A 62 43.46 -30.54 -7.96
CA ARG A 62 44.32 -29.69 -7.13
C ARG A 62 44.67 -28.41 -7.87
N VAL A 63 44.43 -27.27 -7.24
CA VAL A 63 44.83 -25.96 -7.72
C VAL A 63 46.03 -25.52 -6.89
N GLY A 64 47.20 -25.41 -7.48
CA GLY A 64 48.43 -24.99 -6.79
C GLY A 64 48.86 -23.59 -7.20
N ILE A 65 49.26 -22.76 -6.24
CA ILE A 65 49.70 -21.38 -6.44
C ILE A 65 51.18 -21.26 -6.07
N ASP A 66 51.98 -20.81 -7.04
CA ASP A 66 53.39 -20.51 -6.86
C ASP A 66 53.64 -19.04 -7.20
N ARG A 67 53.66 -18.21 -6.16
CA ARG A 67 53.93 -16.76 -6.29
C ARG A 67 55.34 -16.48 -6.78
N THR A 68 56.32 -17.32 -6.42
CA THR A 68 57.72 -17.10 -6.77
C THR A 68 57.97 -17.38 -8.26
N GLY A 69 57.38 -18.45 -8.79
CA GLY A 69 57.40 -18.81 -10.20
C GLY A 69 56.34 -18.12 -11.06
N ARG A 70 55.53 -17.21 -10.47
CA ARG A 70 54.36 -16.57 -11.10
C ARG A 70 53.43 -17.57 -11.80
N ARG A 71 53.09 -18.65 -11.11
CA ARG A 71 52.40 -19.79 -11.72
C ARG A 71 51.19 -20.19 -10.90
N ILE A 72 50.07 -20.44 -11.59
CA ILE A 72 48.95 -21.20 -11.08
C ILE A 72 48.85 -22.53 -11.84
N SER A 73 48.57 -23.61 -11.13
CA SER A 73 48.55 -24.96 -11.68
C SER A 73 47.23 -25.65 -11.39
N PHE A 74 46.73 -26.42 -12.34
CA PHE A 74 45.51 -27.23 -12.21
C PHE A 74 45.87 -28.67 -12.51
N SER A 75 45.83 -29.53 -11.50
CA SER A 75 46.17 -30.95 -11.59
C SER A 75 44.93 -31.80 -11.40
N ASP A 76 44.72 -32.76 -12.30
CA ASP A 76 43.70 -33.79 -12.20
C ASP A 76 44.32 -35.18 -12.29
N ASN A 77 43.62 -36.17 -11.73
CA ASN A 77 43.97 -37.59 -11.87
C ASN A 77 43.09 -38.33 -12.90
N GLY A 78 42.61 -37.59 -13.90
CA GLY A 78 41.72 -38.07 -14.95
C GLY A 78 42.44 -38.87 -16.04
N ALA A 79 41.83 -38.93 -17.22
CA ALA A 79 42.26 -39.82 -18.29
C ALA A 79 43.66 -39.51 -18.85
N GLY A 80 44.14 -38.27 -18.69
CA GLY A 80 45.32 -37.79 -19.40
C GLY A 80 45.15 -37.84 -20.93
N LEU A 81 46.23 -37.54 -21.65
CA LEU A 81 46.24 -37.51 -23.12
C LEU A 81 47.35 -38.40 -23.70
N THR A 82 47.07 -39.02 -24.83
CA THR A 82 48.11 -39.62 -25.69
C THR A 82 48.69 -38.58 -26.65
N GLU A 83 49.81 -38.88 -27.31
CA GLU A 83 50.40 -38.01 -28.34
C GLU A 83 49.39 -37.64 -29.45
N THR A 84 48.64 -38.62 -29.92
CA THR A 84 47.58 -38.41 -30.93
C THR A 84 46.50 -37.45 -30.42
N GLU A 85 46.03 -37.65 -29.19
CA GLU A 85 45.00 -36.80 -28.58
C GLU A 85 45.50 -35.37 -28.32
N ILE A 86 46.80 -35.19 -28.05
CA ILE A 86 47.44 -33.87 -27.98
C ILE A 86 47.34 -33.16 -29.33
N HIS A 87 47.70 -33.81 -30.43
CA HIS A 87 47.62 -33.19 -31.75
C HIS A 87 46.18 -32.88 -32.17
N GLU A 88 45.25 -33.81 -31.90
CA GLU A 88 43.87 -33.70 -32.35
C GLU A 88 43.01 -32.73 -31.53
N TYR A 89 43.22 -32.66 -30.21
CA TYR A 89 42.33 -31.92 -29.30
C TYR A 89 43.01 -30.72 -28.63
N LEU A 90 44.32 -30.79 -28.36
CA LEU A 90 45.02 -29.70 -27.68
C LEU A 90 45.63 -28.70 -28.68
N ALA A 91 46.27 -29.20 -29.73
CA ALA A 91 46.95 -28.40 -30.75
C ALA A 91 46.01 -27.89 -31.87
N THR A 92 44.76 -28.35 -31.90
CA THR A 92 43.77 -27.98 -32.93
C THR A 92 42.63 -27.17 -32.31
N ILE A 93 42.56 -25.88 -32.62
CA ILE A 93 41.52 -24.98 -32.11
C ILE A 93 40.14 -25.44 -32.61
N GLY A 94 39.18 -25.56 -31.69
CA GLY A 94 37.78 -25.87 -32.03
C GLY A 94 37.46 -27.37 -32.12
N ARG A 95 38.43 -28.25 -31.81
CA ARG A 95 38.19 -29.69 -31.61
C ARG A 95 38.20 -30.04 -30.12
N SER A 96 37.29 -30.91 -29.71
CA SER A 96 37.13 -31.31 -28.31
C SER A 96 36.96 -32.81 -28.17
N GLY A 97 37.90 -33.47 -27.49
CA GLY A 97 37.79 -34.89 -27.16
C GLY A 97 36.56 -35.20 -26.30
N THR A 98 36.12 -34.24 -25.47
CA THR A 98 34.88 -34.35 -24.68
C THR A 98 33.64 -34.44 -25.59
N GLN A 99 33.59 -33.66 -26.66
CA GLN A 99 32.47 -33.65 -27.59
C GLN A 99 32.37 -34.98 -28.36
N GLU A 100 33.49 -35.47 -28.89
CA GLU A 100 33.54 -36.76 -29.58
C GLU A 100 33.20 -37.92 -28.65
N PHE A 101 33.69 -37.89 -27.41
CA PHE A 101 33.37 -38.92 -26.42
C PHE A 101 31.88 -38.89 -26.03
N ARG A 102 31.29 -37.68 -25.87
CA ARG A 102 29.85 -37.54 -25.66
C ARG A 102 29.04 -38.12 -26.83
N ALA A 103 29.42 -37.85 -28.07
CA ALA A 103 28.75 -38.41 -29.25
C ALA A 103 28.77 -39.95 -29.22
N LYS A 104 29.91 -40.56 -28.86
CA LYS A 104 30.03 -42.02 -28.70
C LYS A 104 29.14 -42.57 -27.58
N LEU A 105 28.93 -41.84 -26.48
CA LEU A 105 28.01 -42.26 -25.41
C LEU A 105 26.55 -42.21 -25.87
N ILE A 106 26.18 -41.18 -26.64
CA ILE A 106 24.84 -41.03 -27.21
C ILE A 106 24.54 -42.17 -28.19
N GLU A 107 25.47 -42.48 -29.10
CA GLU A 107 25.35 -43.62 -30.03
C GLU A 107 25.16 -44.96 -29.31
N LYS A 108 25.76 -45.11 -28.12
CA LYS A 108 25.61 -46.30 -27.26
C LYS A 108 24.38 -46.27 -26.36
N GLY A 109 23.49 -45.29 -26.47
CA GLY A 109 22.28 -45.16 -25.66
C GLY A 109 22.53 -44.76 -24.19
N ARG A 110 23.76 -44.36 -23.82
CA ARG A 110 24.16 -43.99 -22.44
C ARG A 110 24.08 -42.48 -22.19
N GLN A 111 23.12 -41.81 -22.81
CA GLN A 111 23.00 -40.34 -22.76
C GLN A 111 22.75 -39.81 -21.34
N ALA A 112 22.06 -40.59 -20.49
CA ALA A 112 21.83 -40.25 -19.08
C ALA A 112 23.12 -40.21 -18.24
N GLU A 113 24.20 -40.85 -18.70
CA GLU A 113 25.47 -40.96 -17.98
C GLU A 113 26.48 -39.87 -18.37
N SER A 114 26.20 -39.06 -19.39
CA SER A 114 27.10 -37.98 -19.81
C SER A 114 26.96 -36.77 -18.89
N THR A 115 27.75 -36.73 -17.82
CA THR A 115 27.95 -35.51 -17.00
C THR A 115 29.11 -34.64 -17.46
N LEU A 116 29.62 -34.92 -18.65
CA LEU A 116 30.64 -34.11 -19.31
C LEU A 116 30.10 -32.71 -19.56
N ILE A 117 30.93 -31.68 -19.42
CA ILE A 117 30.52 -30.27 -19.46
C ILE A 117 31.05 -29.56 -20.72
N GLY A 118 32.27 -29.86 -21.16
CA GLY A 118 32.95 -29.26 -22.31
C GLY A 118 32.27 -29.54 -23.66
N GLN A 119 32.29 -28.55 -24.55
CA GLN A 119 31.62 -28.64 -25.88
C GLN A 119 32.40 -27.99 -27.04
N PHE A 120 33.20 -26.93 -26.81
CA PHE A 120 33.69 -26.07 -27.90
C PHE A 120 35.18 -26.22 -28.27
N GLY A 121 36.01 -26.85 -27.42
CA GLY A 121 37.44 -27.03 -27.73
C GLY A 121 38.26 -25.73 -27.76
N ILE A 122 37.82 -24.70 -27.05
CA ILE A 122 38.50 -23.40 -26.94
C ILE A 122 38.87 -23.03 -25.49
N GLY A 123 38.60 -23.92 -24.52
CA GLY A 123 38.78 -23.64 -23.09
C GLY A 123 40.22 -23.26 -22.73
N LEU A 124 41.22 -23.83 -23.40
CA LEU A 124 42.63 -23.49 -23.20
C LEU A 124 42.95 -22.03 -23.58
N LEU A 125 42.25 -21.46 -24.57
CA LEU A 125 42.48 -20.09 -25.02
C LEU A 125 42.15 -19.06 -23.93
N SER A 126 41.26 -19.41 -22.99
CA SER A 126 40.93 -18.56 -21.84
C SER A 126 42.16 -18.30 -20.95
N ALA A 127 43.13 -19.21 -20.89
CA ALA A 127 44.35 -19.03 -20.10
C ALA A 127 45.20 -17.85 -20.62
N PHE A 128 45.23 -17.60 -21.94
CA PHE A 128 46.01 -16.50 -22.52
C PHE A 128 45.42 -15.11 -22.27
N VAL A 129 44.27 -15.00 -21.60
CA VAL A 129 43.79 -13.74 -21.01
C VAL A 129 44.77 -13.26 -19.93
N VAL A 130 45.33 -14.20 -19.17
CA VAL A 130 46.11 -13.95 -17.97
C VAL A 130 47.56 -14.46 -18.05
N ALA A 131 47.88 -15.28 -19.06
CA ALA A 131 49.13 -16.02 -19.16
C ALA A 131 50.06 -15.50 -20.27
N ASP A 132 51.37 -15.52 -19.97
CA ASP A 132 52.43 -15.36 -20.97
C ASP A 132 52.79 -16.69 -21.63
N GLU A 133 52.73 -17.78 -20.86
CA GLU A 133 53.06 -19.15 -21.29
C GLU A 133 52.11 -20.15 -20.62
N VAL A 134 51.73 -21.18 -21.35
CA VAL A 134 51.00 -22.33 -20.82
C VAL A 134 51.80 -23.59 -21.07
N GLU A 135 51.98 -24.39 -20.02
CA GLU A 135 52.63 -25.69 -20.05
C GLU A 135 51.66 -26.76 -19.56
N ILE A 136 51.64 -27.91 -20.22
CA ILE A 136 50.82 -29.06 -19.87
C ILE A 136 51.72 -30.27 -19.72
N ILE A 137 51.62 -30.93 -18.57
CA ILE A 137 52.25 -32.23 -18.32
C ILE A 137 51.12 -33.24 -18.22
N THR A 138 51.14 -34.29 -19.06
CA THR A 138 50.03 -35.25 -19.11
C THR A 138 50.54 -36.67 -19.31
N ARG A 139 49.89 -37.63 -18.64
CA ARG A 139 50.13 -39.07 -18.81
C ARG A 139 48.80 -39.79 -18.92
N SER A 140 48.60 -40.49 -20.03
CA SER A 140 47.37 -41.24 -20.26
C SER A 140 47.24 -42.44 -19.32
N PHE A 141 46.02 -42.76 -18.89
CA PHE A 141 45.73 -43.98 -18.14
C PHE A 141 45.86 -45.26 -18.98
N ARG A 142 45.85 -45.12 -20.32
CA ARG A 142 46.01 -46.26 -21.23
C ARG A 142 47.38 -46.91 -21.03
N GLN A 143 47.42 -48.24 -21.14
CA GLN A 143 48.63 -49.01 -20.92
C GLN A 143 49.79 -48.56 -21.83
N ASN A 144 51.00 -48.58 -21.27
CA ASN A 144 52.27 -48.32 -21.97
C ASN A 144 52.36 -46.95 -22.68
N GLN A 145 51.72 -45.92 -22.14
CA GLN A 145 51.84 -44.55 -22.64
C GLN A 145 52.89 -43.75 -21.85
N PRO A 146 53.80 -43.01 -22.52
CA PRO A 146 54.76 -42.14 -21.85
C PRO A 146 54.08 -40.88 -21.31
N ALA A 147 54.80 -40.15 -20.45
CA ALA A 147 54.39 -38.84 -20.00
C ALA A 147 54.90 -37.76 -20.98
N TRP A 148 54.03 -36.84 -21.35
CA TRP A 148 54.30 -35.78 -22.31
C TRP A 148 54.38 -34.42 -21.64
N ARG A 149 55.30 -33.57 -22.10
CA ARG A 149 55.34 -32.12 -21.83
C ARG A 149 54.98 -31.38 -23.11
N TRP A 150 53.94 -30.58 -23.05
CA TRP A 150 53.51 -29.67 -24.10
C TRP A 150 53.61 -28.24 -23.59
N SER A 151 54.11 -27.29 -24.38
CA SER A 151 54.11 -25.88 -23.99
C SER A 151 54.01 -24.93 -25.19
N THR A 152 53.43 -23.75 -24.95
CA THR A 152 53.31 -22.68 -25.95
C THR A 152 53.15 -21.31 -25.28
N ILE A 153 53.58 -20.27 -25.99
CA ILE A 153 53.40 -18.85 -25.62
C ILE A 153 52.18 -18.20 -26.30
N GLY A 154 51.31 -19.03 -26.89
CA GLY A 154 50.12 -18.59 -27.63
C GLY A 154 50.43 -18.09 -29.04
N ASP A 155 51.48 -18.63 -29.68
CA ASP A 155 51.84 -18.33 -31.06
C ASP A 155 51.44 -19.47 -32.02
N LYS A 156 51.96 -19.48 -33.25
CA LYS A 156 51.65 -20.51 -34.26
C LYS A 156 52.24 -21.89 -33.93
N SER A 157 53.08 -21.99 -32.92
CA SER A 157 53.88 -23.16 -32.60
C SER A 157 53.71 -23.62 -31.15
N TYR A 158 53.99 -24.88 -30.92
CA TYR A 158 54.09 -25.47 -29.60
C TYR A 158 55.26 -26.45 -29.60
N THR A 159 55.80 -26.70 -28.41
CA THR A 159 56.82 -27.73 -28.20
C THR A 159 56.21 -28.94 -27.53
N LEU A 160 56.56 -30.13 -28.00
CA LEU A 160 56.13 -31.41 -27.44
C LEU A 160 57.35 -32.32 -27.26
N GLY A 161 57.49 -32.93 -26.08
CA GLY A 161 58.54 -33.90 -25.82
C GLY A 161 58.16 -34.86 -24.69
N LYS A 162 58.73 -36.07 -24.73
CA LYS A 162 58.57 -37.05 -23.64
C LYS A 162 59.34 -36.57 -22.41
N ILE A 163 58.79 -36.77 -21.23
CA ILE A 163 59.41 -36.33 -19.98
C ILE A 163 60.76 -37.05 -19.76
N SER A 164 60.84 -38.35 -20.06
CA SER A 164 62.09 -39.14 -20.05
C SER A 164 63.21 -38.49 -20.85
N ASP A 165 62.87 -37.97 -22.03
CA ASP A 165 63.83 -37.45 -23.00
C ASP A 165 64.30 -36.04 -22.61
N LEU A 166 63.44 -35.28 -21.92
CA LEU A 166 63.70 -33.89 -21.52
C LEU A 166 64.46 -33.77 -20.20
N TYR A 167 64.31 -34.71 -19.27
CA TYR A 167 64.85 -34.61 -17.92
C TYR A 167 65.78 -35.76 -17.50
N GLY A 168 66.08 -36.70 -18.40
CA GLY A 168 66.99 -37.82 -18.17
C GLY A 168 66.34 -39.03 -17.50
N SER A 169 67.00 -40.20 -17.61
CA SER A 169 66.49 -41.52 -17.18
C SER A 169 66.19 -41.67 -15.68
N ASP A 170 66.68 -40.76 -14.84
CA ASP A 170 66.46 -40.77 -13.38
C ASP A 170 65.04 -40.32 -12.98
N ARG A 171 64.27 -39.76 -13.92
CA ARG A 171 62.84 -39.47 -13.78
C ARG A 171 62.07 -40.32 -14.79
N SER A 172 61.80 -41.58 -14.46
CA SER A 172 61.07 -42.49 -15.36
C SER A 172 59.67 -41.96 -15.66
N ASP A 173 59.21 -42.05 -16.91
CA ASP A 173 57.83 -41.70 -17.30
C ASP A 173 56.79 -42.45 -16.44
N GLU A 174 57.16 -43.65 -15.96
CA GLU A 174 56.36 -44.48 -15.07
C GLU A 174 56.19 -43.92 -13.66
N SER A 175 57.08 -43.04 -13.20
CA SER A 175 57.00 -42.37 -11.88
C SER A 175 56.04 -41.18 -11.84
N ARG A 176 55.51 -40.75 -12.99
CA ARG A 176 54.53 -39.65 -13.06
C ARG A 176 53.12 -40.15 -12.84
N ASP A 177 52.35 -39.44 -12.03
CA ASP A 177 50.94 -39.78 -11.83
C ASP A 177 50.15 -39.68 -13.15
N ILE A 178 49.17 -40.57 -13.30
CA ILE A 178 48.22 -40.54 -14.42
C ILE A 178 47.30 -39.33 -14.26
N GLY A 179 47.09 -38.59 -15.36
CA GLY A 179 46.25 -37.41 -15.39
C GLY A 179 46.92 -36.25 -16.12
N THR A 180 46.53 -35.02 -15.79
CA THR A 180 47.07 -33.81 -16.42
C THR A 180 47.36 -32.74 -15.39
N ILE A 181 48.45 -31.99 -15.59
CA ILE A 181 48.81 -30.77 -14.88
C ILE A 181 48.90 -29.66 -15.90
N VAL A 182 48.04 -28.65 -15.78
CA VAL A 182 48.10 -27.42 -16.56
C VAL A 182 48.75 -26.33 -15.74
N ASN A 183 49.94 -25.91 -16.14
CA ASN A 183 50.71 -24.82 -15.55
C ASN A 183 50.48 -23.55 -16.39
N ILE A 184 50.00 -22.50 -15.72
CA ILE A 184 49.72 -21.20 -16.31
C ILE A 184 50.70 -20.19 -15.70
N TYR A 185 51.62 -19.69 -16.52
CA TYR A 185 52.58 -18.66 -16.11
C TYR A 185 51.97 -17.28 -16.31
N VAL A 186 51.57 -16.65 -15.21
CA VAL A 186 50.77 -15.43 -15.16
C VAL A 186 51.60 -14.22 -15.61
N ALA A 187 51.01 -13.38 -16.45
CA ALA A 187 51.60 -12.14 -16.91
C ALA A 187 51.91 -11.18 -15.75
N THR A 188 52.99 -10.42 -15.88
CA THR A 188 53.56 -9.61 -14.78
C THR A 188 52.61 -8.53 -14.25
N ASP A 189 51.64 -8.09 -15.05
CA ASP A 189 50.67 -7.06 -14.72
C ASP A 189 49.40 -7.58 -14.01
N GLN A 190 49.21 -8.90 -13.90
CA GLN A 190 48.00 -9.52 -13.33
C GLN A 190 48.27 -10.47 -12.15
N ASP A 191 49.53 -10.57 -11.72
CA ASP A 191 50.00 -11.58 -10.75
C ASP A 191 49.37 -11.45 -9.35
N ASN A 192 49.22 -10.23 -8.82
CA ASN A 192 48.79 -9.99 -7.46
C ASN A 192 47.34 -10.41 -7.16
N GLU A 193 46.43 -10.29 -8.14
CA GLU A 193 45.03 -10.67 -7.94
C GLU A 193 44.79 -12.16 -8.18
N ILE A 194 45.46 -12.74 -9.18
CA ILE A 194 45.27 -14.13 -9.63
C ILE A 194 46.01 -15.13 -8.73
N LEU A 195 47.21 -14.77 -8.24
CA LEU A 195 48.01 -15.62 -7.35
C LEU A 195 47.69 -15.39 -5.86
N ASN A 196 46.50 -14.86 -5.57
CA ASN A 196 45.97 -14.75 -4.22
C ASN A 196 45.09 -15.99 -3.90
N PRO A 197 45.49 -16.86 -2.95
CA PRO A 197 44.72 -18.04 -2.57
C PRO A 197 43.27 -17.73 -2.18
N ASP A 198 43.01 -16.62 -1.49
CA ASP A 198 41.65 -16.28 -1.07
C ASP A 198 40.76 -15.89 -2.25
N ASN A 199 41.32 -15.23 -3.26
CA ASN A 199 40.61 -14.91 -4.50
C ASN A 199 40.32 -16.18 -5.30
N VAL A 200 41.33 -17.05 -5.48
CA VAL A 200 41.16 -18.33 -6.16
C VAL A 200 40.10 -19.19 -5.45
N ARG A 201 40.10 -19.23 -4.11
CA ARG A 201 39.07 -19.93 -3.33
C ARG A 201 37.67 -19.37 -3.59
N LYS A 202 37.52 -18.04 -3.64
CA LYS A 202 36.24 -17.40 -3.98
C LYS A 202 35.80 -17.73 -5.41
N ILE A 203 36.72 -17.75 -6.37
CA ILE A 203 36.43 -18.10 -7.77
C ILE A 203 36.01 -19.57 -7.89
N ILE A 204 36.70 -20.49 -7.19
CA ILE A 204 36.32 -21.91 -7.11
C ILE A 204 34.90 -22.04 -6.52
N ARG A 205 34.59 -21.35 -5.41
CA ARG A 205 33.25 -21.33 -4.81
C ARG A 205 32.20 -20.67 -5.72
N LYS A 206 32.57 -19.67 -6.53
CA LYS A 206 31.67 -19.03 -7.51
C LYS A 206 31.28 -20.04 -8.60
N TYR A 207 32.25 -20.70 -9.20
CA TYR A 207 32.01 -21.52 -10.40
C TYR A 207 31.72 -22.99 -10.14
N ALA A 208 32.41 -23.60 -9.17
CA ALA A 208 32.57 -25.04 -9.06
C ALA A 208 32.04 -25.63 -7.75
N ASP A 209 31.20 -24.89 -7.02
CA ASP A 209 30.77 -25.28 -5.66
C ASP A 209 30.03 -26.62 -5.63
N PHE A 210 29.29 -26.94 -6.69
CA PHE A 210 28.49 -28.16 -6.84
C PHE A 210 29.10 -29.18 -7.80
N MET A 211 30.37 -28.99 -8.22
CA MET A 211 31.07 -30.00 -9.00
C MET A 211 31.29 -31.27 -8.18
N LYS A 212 31.18 -32.42 -8.84
CA LYS A 212 31.18 -33.74 -8.18
C LYS A 212 32.50 -34.13 -7.52
N PHE A 213 33.62 -33.61 -7.99
CA PHE A 213 34.95 -33.97 -7.49
C PHE A 213 35.46 -32.93 -6.51
N PRO A 214 36.16 -33.35 -5.45
CA PRO A 214 36.80 -32.42 -4.51
C PRO A 214 37.88 -31.59 -5.21
N ILE A 215 37.86 -30.29 -4.95
CA ILE A 215 38.84 -29.33 -5.44
C ILE A 215 39.67 -28.86 -4.24
N TYR A 216 40.96 -29.15 -4.25
CA TYR A 216 41.90 -28.75 -3.19
C TYR A 216 42.70 -27.53 -3.63
N LEU A 217 42.96 -26.60 -2.71
CA LEU A 217 43.83 -25.45 -2.94
C LEU A 217 45.16 -25.69 -2.22
N ASP A 218 46.28 -25.56 -2.94
CA ASP A 218 47.63 -25.83 -2.45
C ASP A 218 47.74 -27.20 -1.76
N GLU A 219 48.26 -27.24 -0.53
CA GLU A 219 48.43 -28.45 0.29
C GLU A 219 47.23 -28.72 1.22
N GLU A 220 46.13 -27.97 1.08
CA GLU A 220 44.95 -28.17 1.91
C GLU A 220 44.36 -29.58 1.73
N THR A 221 43.92 -30.17 2.84
CA THR A 221 43.27 -31.49 2.87
C THR A 221 41.74 -31.39 2.83
N THR A 222 41.19 -30.19 3.07
CA THR A 222 39.75 -29.92 2.99
C THR A 222 39.38 -29.35 1.62
N PRO A 223 38.36 -29.87 0.94
CA PRO A 223 37.95 -29.37 -0.35
C PRO A 223 37.37 -27.95 -0.27
N CYS A 224 37.73 -27.14 -1.26
CA CYS A 224 37.24 -25.78 -1.46
C CYS A 224 35.83 -25.71 -2.03
N ASN A 225 35.21 -26.80 -2.50
CA ASN A 225 33.83 -26.84 -2.99
C ASN A 225 32.91 -27.62 -2.03
N VAL A 226 31.59 -27.39 -2.07
CA VAL A 226 30.62 -28.10 -1.22
C VAL A 226 30.44 -29.56 -1.68
N ILE A 227 30.62 -29.82 -2.98
CA ILE A 227 30.50 -31.14 -3.65
C ILE A 227 29.04 -31.64 -3.71
N THR A 228 28.33 -31.65 -2.59
CA THR A 228 26.98 -32.21 -2.49
C THR A 228 25.95 -31.13 -2.16
N PRO A 229 25.26 -30.56 -3.18
CA PRO A 229 24.17 -29.62 -2.96
C PRO A 229 22.99 -30.29 -2.24
N PRO A 230 22.07 -29.51 -1.63
CA PRO A 230 20.95 -30.08 -0.86
C PRO A 230 20.11 -31.09 -1.63
N TRP A 231 19.85 -30.86 -2.91
CA TRP A 231 19.07 -31.76 -3.77
C TRP A 231 19.80 -33.03 -4.21
N ALA A 232 21.09 -33.19 -3.87
CA ALA A 232 21.84 -34.41 -4.13
C ALA A 232 21.98 -35.32 -2.89
N ARG A 233 21.41 -34.92 -1.74
CA ARG A 233 21.48 -35.67 -0.48
C ARG A 233 20.25 -36.54 -0.27
N ALA A 234 20.44 -37.67 0.42
CA ALA A 234 19.33 -38.44 0.98
C ALA A 234 18.97 -37.90 2.37
N TYR A 235 17.67 -37.81 2.65
CA TYR A 235 17.13 -37.32 3.92
C TYR A 235 16.27 -38.39 4.58
N SER A 236 16.23 -38.40 5.91
CA SER A 236 15.41 -39.34 6.68
C SER A 236 13.90 -39.12 6.48
N ASN A 237 13.49 -37.86 6.29
CA ASN A 237 12.11 -37.45 6.08
C ASN A 237 12.05 -36.10 5.34
N ASN A 238 10.83 -35.65 5.00
CA ASN A 238 10.63 -34.40 4.27
C ASN A 238 10.95 -33.14 5.10
N GLU A 239 10.76 -33.17 6.42
CA GLU A 239 11.05 -32.03 7.30
C GLU A 239 12.56 -31.73 7.31
N ALA A 240 13.39 -32.75 7.53
CA ALA A 240 14.85 -32.61 7.48
C ALA A 240 15.35 -32.14 6.10
N LYS A 241 14.70 -32.58 5.02
CA LYS A 241 14.98 -32.08 3.66
C LYS A 241 14.69 -30.59 3.57
N LEU A 242 13.51 -30.15 4.02
CA LEU A 242 13.12 -28.74 3.95
C LEU A 242 14.02 -27.86 4.82
N GLU A 243 14.35 -28.27 6.05
CA GLU A 243 15.25 -27.52 6.94
C GLU A 243 16.62 -27.25 6.29
N GLU A 244 17.22 -28.24 5.65
CA GLU A 244 18.49 -28.09 4.94
C GLU A 244 18.36 -27.17 3.71
N TYR A 245 17.24 -27.24 2.99
CA TYR A 245 16.98 -26.31 1.88
C TYR A 245 16.80 -24.88 2.36
N TYR A 246 16.06 -24.65 3.45
CA TYR A 246 15.91 -23.33 4.08
C TYR A 246 17.29 -22.79 4.53
N SER A 247 18.09 -23.60 5.21
CA SER A 247 19.45 -23.23 5.66
C SER A 247 20.38 -22.88 4.49
N PHE A 248 20.32 -23.66 3.40
CA PHE A 248 21.09 -23.39 2.19
C PHE A 248 20.67 -22.07 1.53
N LEU A 249 19.38 -21.89 1.30
CA LEU A 249 18.87 -20.71 0.59
C LEU A 249 19.05 -19.43 1.43
N ASN A 250 18.83 -19.46 2.75
CA ASN A 250 19.05 -18.31 3.64
C ASN A 250 20.53 -17.87 3.72
N ARG A 251 21.48 -18.80 3.50
CA ARG A 251 22.91 -18.44 3.41
C ARG A 251 23.27 -17.83 2.06
N ARG A 252 22.54 -18.19 1.01
CA ARG A 252 22.84 -17.81 -0.38
C ARG A 252 22.16 -16.50 -0.78
N PHE A 253 20.94 -16.28 -0.32
CA PHE A 253 20.10 -15.13 -0.65
C PHE A 253 19.88 -14.26 0.59
N GLN A 254 19.75 -12.96 0.39
CA GLN A 254 19.45 -12.00 1.46
C GLN A 254 17.95 -11.81 1.70
N ASP A 255 17.11 -12.43 0.87
CA ASP A 255 15.66 -12.37 0.94
C ASP A 255 15.11 -13.12 2.14
N ILE A 256 14.00 -12.65 2.72
CA ILE A 256 13.26 -13.44 3.70
C ILE A 256 12.48 -14.49 2.91
N ILE A 257 12.81 -15.75 3.16
CA ILE A 257 12.19 -16.89 2.51
C ILE A 257 10.88 -17.24 3.22
N LEU A 258 9.76 -16.98 2.56
CA LEU A 258 8.43 -17.32 3.09
C LEU A 258 8.13 -18.82 2.93
N HIS A 259 8.57 -19.41 1.82
CA HIS A 259 8.31 -20.81 1.50
C HIS A 259 9.37 -21.36 0.54
N VAL A 260 9.76 -22.62 0.73
CA VAL A 260 10.73 -23.33 -0.12
C VAL A 260 9.98 -24.37 -0.95
N ILE A 261 10.32 -24.44 -2.23
CA ILE A 261 9.74 -25.36 -3.21
C ILE A 261 10.88 -26.24 -3.77
N PRO A 262 11.00 -27.50 -3.33
CA PRO A 262 11.97 -28.43 -3.89
C PRO A 262 11.67 -28.70 -5.38
N VAL A 263 12.71 -28.69 -6.23
CA VAL A 263 12.57 -28.96 -7.66
C VAL A 263 13.25 -30.27 -8.01
N GLU A 264 12.50 -31.18 -8.63
CA GLU A 264 13.01 -32.41 -9.23
C GLU A 264 12.11 -32.81 -10.40
N VAL A 265 12.55 -32.49 -11.62
CA VAL A 265 11.83 -32.76 -12.87
C VAL A 265 12.73 -33.55 -13.80
N SER A 266 12.19 -34.60 -14.42
CA SER A 266 12.92 -35.45 -15.37
C SER A 266 12.40 -35.38 -16.81
N VAL A 267 11.18 -34.90 -17.02
CA VAL A 267 10.49 -34.83 -18.33
C VAL A 267 9.68 -33.53 -18.39
N PRO A 268 9.65 -32.79 -19.53
CA PRO A 268 10.42 -33.00 -20.77
C PRO A 268 11.90 -32.58 -20.66
N ILE A 269 12.25 -31.85 -19.60
CA ILE A 269 13.60 -31.38 -19.33
C ILE A 269 14.06 -31.81 -17.94
N ARG A 270 15.32 -32.23 -17.81
CA ARG A 270 15.91 -32.58 -16.51
C ARG A 270 16.33 -31.32 -15.78
N VAL A 271 15.79 -31.12 -14.59
CA VAL A 271 16.20 -30.03 -13.69
C VAL A 271 15.99 -30.47 -12.24
N ARG A 272 16.93 -30.07 -11.39
CA ARG A 272 16.85 -30.26 -9.94
C ARG A 272 17.31 -28.99 -9.23
N GLY A 273 16.82 -28.75 -8.03
CA GLY A 273 17.16 -27.53 -7.32
C GLY A 273 16.25 -27.22 -6.15
N ALA A 274 16.25 -25.95 -5.79
CA ALA A 274 15.39 -25.39 -4.76
C ALA A 274 14.95 -23.99 -5.18
N LEU A 275 13.65 -23.80 -5.31
CA LEU A 275 13.03 -22.49 -5.46
C LEU A 275 12.49 -22.02 -4.11
N PHE A 276 12.17 -20.74 -4.02
CA PHE A 276 11.54 -20.15 -2.85
C PHE A 276 10.66 -18.96 -3.20
N VAL A 277 9.65 -18.72 -2.37
CA VAL A 277 8.84 -17.49 -2.40
C VAL A 277 9.46 -16.45 -1.48
N THR A 278 9.82 -15.29 -2.03
CA THR A 278 10.38 -14.16 -1.26
C THR A 278 9.29 -13.35 -0.56
N ASN A 279 9.63 -12.53 0.42
CA ASN A 279 8.75 -11.50 0.97
C ASN A 279 8.76 -10.18 0.17
N ARG A 280 9.65 -10.04 -0.82
CA ARG A 280 9.79 -8.81 -1.61
C ARG A 280 8.63 -8.64 -2.58
N VAL A 281 7.90 -7.53 -2.43
CA VAL A 281 6.84 -7.14 -3.36
C VAL A 281 7.43 -6.26 -4.45
N THR A 282 7.40 -6.73 -5.70
CA THR A 282 7.96 -6.00 -6.85
C THR A 282 6.87 -5.23 -7.59
N LEU A 283 6.97 -3.90 -7.55
CA LEU A 283 6.07 -2.97 -8.25
C LEU A 283 6.36 -2.84 -9.75
N ASP A 284 7.54 -3.24 -10.21
CA ASP A 284 7.89 -3.30 -11.63
C ASP A 284 7.19 -4.48 -12.31
N PHE A 285 6.35 -4.18 -13.31
CA PHE A 285 5.61 -5.18 -14.09
C PHE A 285 6.50 -5.99 -15.05
N GLN A 286 7.69 -5.50 -15.40
CA GLN A 286 8.66 -6.21 -16.24
C GLN A 286 9.64 -7.07 -15.43
N ALA A 287 9.64 -6.92 -14.11
CA ALA A 287 10.50 -7.72 -13.24
C ALA A 287 10.01 -9.17 -13.16
N ARG A 288 10.96 -10.09 -13.22
CA ARG A 288 10.74 -11.52 -13.00
C ARG A 288 11.57 -11.99 -11.82
N GLY A 289 11.26 -13.19 -11.36
CA GLY A 289 11.97 -13.89 -10.32
C GLY A 289 13.42 -14.14 -10.74
N ALA A 290 14.31 -14.32 -9.78
CA ALA A 290 15.74 -14.39 -10.05
C ALA A 290 16.29 -15.73 -9.56
N VAL A 291 16.81 -16.53 -10.50
CA VAL A 291 17.31 -17.87 -10.21
C VAL A 291 18.76 -17.99 -10.64
N ASP A 292 19.60 -18.49 -9.74
CA ASP A 292 20.96 -18.89 -10.08
C ASP A 292 20.94 -20.22 -10.84
N VAL A 293 21.59 -20.26 -12.00
CA VAL A 293 21.56 -21.40 -12.91
C VAL A 293 22.92 -22.09 -12.95
N TYR A 294 22.88 -23.41 -12.80
CA TYR A 294 23.99 -24.33 -12.91
C TYR A 294 23.71 -25.36 -14.01
N GLN A 295 24.77 -25.90 -14.59
CA GLN A 295 24.72 -27.05 -15.50
C GLN A 295 25.76 -28.07 -15.08
N ASN A 296 25.31 -29.27 -14.68
CA ASN A 296 26.17 -30.33 -14.14
C ASN A 296 27.01 -29.84 -12.94
N GLY A 297 26.43 -28.98 -12.10
CA GLY A 297 27.10 -28.41 -10.93
C GLY A 297 28.11 -27.29 -11.21
N MET A 298 28.30 -26.90 -12.47
CA MET A 298 29.05 -25.70 -12.86
C MET A 298 28.12 -24.50 -12.92
N PHE A 299 28.48 -23.39 -12.28
CA PHE A 299 27.72 -22.14 -12.32
C PHE A 299 27.78 -21.52 -13.72
N VAL A 300 26.62 -21.07 -14.19
CA VAL A 300 26.46 -20.43 -15.51
C VAL A 300 26.18 -18.95 -15.32
N GLN A 301 25.11 -18.62 -14.60
CA GLN A 301 24.59 -17.27 -14.51
C GLN A 301 23.84 -17.07 -13.18
N SER A 302 23.98 -15.88 -12.58
CA SER A 302 23.18 -15.49 -11.41
C SER A 302 21.92 -14.74 -11.82
N GLY A 303 20.86 -14.93 -11.04
CA GLY A 303 19.64 -14.14 -11.15
C GLY A 303 18.98 -14.19 -12.53
N ASN A 304 19.06 -15.33 -13.23
CA ASN A 304 18.39 -15.52 -14.50
C ASN A 304 16.87 -15.47 -14.30
N ARG A 305 16.23 -14.64 -15.12
CA ARG A 305 14.80 -14.33 -15.10
C ARG A 305 13.99 -15.12 -16.12
N GLU A 306 14.65 -15.69 -17.11
CA GLU A 306 14.02 -16.33 -18.27
C GLU A 306 13.74 -17.81 -18.04
N VAL A 307 14.41 -18.43 -17.06
CA VAL A 307 14.12 -19.80 -16.63
C VAL A 307 12.78 -19.95 -15.93
N LEU A 308 12.18 -18.85 -15.46
CA LEU A 308 10.88 -18.85 -14.79
C LEU A 308 9.78 -18.38 -15.74
N PRO A 309 8.53 -18.84 -15.54
CA PRO A 309 7.37 -18.22 -16.18
C PRO A 309 7.33 -16.71 -15.93
N PRO A 310 6.81 -15.90 -16.86
CA PRO A 310 6.67 -14.45 -16.67
C PRO A 310 5.95 -14.07 -15.37
N TRP A 311 4.98 -14.89 -14.93
CA TRP A 311 4.18 -14.65 -13.74
C TRP A 311 4.89 -14.93 -12.41
N ALA A 312 5.94 -15.75 -12.40
CA ALA A 312 6.60 -16.22 -11.17
C ALA A 312 7.59 -15.21 -10.59
N LYS A 313 7.22 -13.91 -10.57
CA LYS A 313 8.12 -12.82 -10.17
C LYS A 313 8.51 -12.80 -8.70
N PHE A 314 7.71 -13.45 -7.87
CA PHE A 314 7.92 -13.63 -6.43
C PHE A 314 8.77 -14.86 -6.09
N VAL A 315 9.32 -15.54 -7.11
CA VAL A 315 10.12 -16.75 -6.94
C VAL A 315 11.60 -16.44 -7.13
N GLY A 316 12.44 -16.92 -6.22
CA GLY A 316 13.88 -16.99 -6.39
C GLY A 316 14.38 -18.42 -6.25
N GLY A 317 15.66 -18.68 -6.48
CA GLY A 317 16.23 -19.99 -6.16
C GLY A 317 17.49 -20.35 -6.88
N VAL A 318 17.81 -21.64 -6.85
CA VAL A 318 18.96 -22.24 -7.52
C VAL A 318 18.52 -23.48 -8.27
N LEU A 319 18.94 -23.61 -9.53
CA LEU A 319 18.63 -24.74 -10.39
C LEU A 319 19.89 -25.30 -11.03
N ASP A 320 19.96 -26.62 -11.14
CA ASP A 320 20.96 -27.37 -11.90
C ASP A 320 20.26 -28.17 -13.00
N SER A 321 20.51 -27.81 -14.26
CA SER A 321 19.89 -28.47 -15.41
C SER A 321 20.93 -28.86 -16.47
N PRO A 322 21.16 -30.16 -16.72
CA PRO A 322 22.10 -30.63 -17.74
C PRO A 322 21.63 -30.35 -19.18
N ASP A 323 20.34 -30.12 -19.40
CA ASP A 323 19.72 -30.08 -20.73
C ASP A 323 19.67 -28.67 -21.34
N LEU A 324 20.08 -27.64 -20.58
CA LEU A 324 20.14 -26.26 -21.05
C LEU A 324 21.26 -26.03 -22.08
N THR A 325 21.00 -25.14 -23.03
CA THR A 325 21.97 -24.74 -24.05
C THR A 325 22.61 -23.41 -23.66
N LEU A 326 23.93 -23.40 -23.52
CA LEU A 326 24.69 -22.21 -23.13
C LEU A 326 25.15 -21.41 -24.34
N THR A 327 25.33 -20.10 -24.15
CA THR A 327 26.02 -19.22 -25.09
C THR A 327 27.48 -19.67 -25.32
N LEU A 328 28.12 -19.19 -26.39
CA LEU A 328 29.52 -19.54 -26.71
C LEU A 328 30.49 -19.21 -25.57
N ASN A 329 30.27 -18.11 -24.86
CA ASN A 329 31.04 -17.70 -23.68
C ASN A 329 30.64 -18.42 -22.37
N ARG A 330 29.56 -19.21 -22.39
CA ARG A 330 29.02 -19.97 -21.25
C ARG A 330 28.60 -19.11 -20.04
N GLU A 331 28.31 -17.84 -20.26
CA GLU A 331 27.86 -16.89 -19.23
C GLU A 331 26.35 -16.59 -19.32
N GLY A 332 25.68 -17.18 -20.31
CA GLY A 332 24.25 -17.01 -20.53
C GLY A 332 23.61 -18.24 -21.15
N LEU A 333 22.29 -18.18 -21.26
CA LEU A 333 21.47 -19.22 -21.86
C LEU A 333 21.01 -18.78 -23.25
N PHE A 334 20.99 -19.72 -24.20
CA PHE A 334 20.33 -19.48 -25.48
C PHE A 334 18.82 -19.57 -25.32
N LYS A 335 18.11 -18.62 -25.93
CA LYS A 335 16.64 -18.66 -26.05
C LYS A 335 16.25 -19.70 -27.08
N ASN A 336 15.83 -20.86 -26.62
CA ASN A 336 15.38 -21.97 -27.44
C ASN A 336 14.22 -22.72 -26.78
N THR A 337 13.70 -23.75 -27.45
CA THR A 337 12.59 -24.57 -26.94
C THR A 337 12.88 -25.19 -25.58
N ARG A 338 14.13 -25.60 -25.29
CA ARG A 338 14.51 -26.15 -23.98
C ARG A 338 14.32 -25.16 -22.84
N LEU A 339 14.68 -23.89 -23.06
CA LEU A 339 14.47 -22.85 -22.05
C LEU A 339 12.98 -22.62 -21.79
N THR A 340 12.15 -22.65 -22.84
CA THR A 340 10.68 -22.57 -22.72
C THR A 340 10.11 -23.78 -21.97
N GLU A 341 10.52 -25.00 -22.33
CA GLU A 341 10.14 -26.25 -21.64
C GLU A 341 10.50 -26.20 -20.15
N LEU A 342 11.65 -25.61 -19.80
CA LEU A 342 12.04 -25.41 -18.41
C LEU A 342 11.08 -24.47 -17.69
N ALA A 343 10.82 -23.29 -18.26
CA ALA A 343 9.92 -22.32 -17.65
C ALA A 343 8.53 -22.90 -17.41
N GLU A 344 7.95 -23.58 -18.40
CA GLU A 344 6.66 -24.27 -18.27
C GLU A 344 6.68 -25.36 -17.17
N SER A 345 7.73 -26.18 -17.14
CA SER A 345 7.87 -27.24 -16.14
C SER A 345 7.96 -26.69 -14.72
N LEU A 346 8.75 -25.61 -14.52
CA LEU A 346 8.83 -24.95 -13.22
C LEU A 346 7.53 -24.27 -12.83
N GLY A 347 6.80 -23.70 -13.80
CA GLY A 347 5.47 -23.15 -13.59
C GLY A 347 4.52 -24.18 -13.00
N ARG A 348 4.50 -25.40 -13.56
CA ARG A 348 3.71 -26.52 -13.01
C ARG A 348 4.14 -26.89 -11.60
N VAL A 349 5.45 -27.00 -11.34
CA VAL A 349 5.96 -27.29 -9.99
C VAL A 349 5.50 -26.26 -8.96
N ILE A 350 5.54 -24.97 -9.30
CA ILE A 350 5.10 -23.90 -8.40
C ILE A 350 3.58 -23.97 -8.16
N VAL A 351 2.79 -24.21 -9.22
CA VAL A 351 1.33 -24.31 -9.12
C VAL A 351 0.91 -25.54 -8.32
N ASP A 352 1.54 -26.69 -8.53
CA ASP A 352 1.28 -27.92 -7.79
C ASP A 352 1.62 -27.76 -6.30
N GLU A 353 2.68 -27.03 -5.96
CA GLU A 353 2.98 -26.68 -4.58
C GLU A 353 1.88 -25.79 -3.96
N PHE A 354 1.37 -24.80 -4.70
CA PHE A 354 0.27 -23.97 -4.23
C PHE A 354 -1.02 -24.77 -4.01
N LYS A 355 -1.33 -25.73 -4.89
CA LYS A 355 -2.44 -26.68 -4.70
C LYS A 355 -2.22 -27.57 -3.47
N ALA A 356 -1.01 -28.06 -3.25
CA ALA A 356 -0.68 -28.86 -2.08
C ALA A 356 -0.86 -28.05 -0.78
N LEU A 357 -0.41 -26.79 -0.76
CA LEU A 357 -0.66 -25.88 0.35
C LEU A 357 -2.15 -25.61 0.56
N ALA A 358 -2.93 -25.43 -0.50
CA ALA A 358 -4.38 -25.24 -0.40
C ALA A 358 -5.08 -26.42 0.29
N GLN A 359 -4.55 -27.63 0.16
CA GLN A 359 -5.11 -28.85 0.76
C GLN A 359 -4.59 -29.11 2.18
N HIS A 360 -3.29 -28.88 2.42
CA HIS A 360 -2.62 -29.32 3.65
C HIS A 360 -2.26 -28.19 4.63
N ASP A 361 -2.07 -26.95 4.15
CA ASP A 361 -1.76 -25.78 4.97
C ASP A 361 -2.37 -24.48 4.36
N PRO A 362 -3.72 -24.35 4.40
CA PRO A 362 -4.41 -23.21 3.78
C PRO A 362 -3.99 -21.86 4.38
N SER A 363 -3.65 -21.83 5.67
CA SER A 363 -3.20 -20.63 6.36
C SER A 363 -1.86 -20.12 5.84
N LYS A 364 -0.94 -21.03 5.51
CA LYS A 364 0.34 -20.66 4.86
C LYS A 364 0.12 -20.15 3.44
N LEU A 365 -0.74 -20.79 2.65
CA LEU A 365 -1.10 -20.28 1.33
C LEU A 365 -1.69 -18.87 1.41
N GLN A 366 -2.64 -18.65 2.33
CA GLN A 366 -3.24 -17.33 2.54
C GLN A 366 -2.18 -16.29 2.88
N ARG A 367 -1.19 -16.62 3.73
CA ARG A 367 -0.08 -15.72 4.04
C ARG A 367 0.79 -15.43 2.81
N LEU A 368 1.07 -16.41 1.95
CA LEU A 368 1.81 -16.15 0.70
C LEU A 368 1.03 -15.21 -0.22
N LEU A 369 -0.28 -15.43 -0.35
CA LEU A 369 -1.16 -14.62 -1.18
C LEU A 369 -1.43 -13.23 -0.57
N SER A 370 -1.30 -13.03 0.75
CA SER A 370 -1.38 -11.68 1.31
C SER A 370 -0.18 -10.81 0.91
N TYR A 371 1.00 -11.41 0.67
CA TYR A 371 2.17 -10.68 0.15
C TYR A 371 2.08 -10.47 -1.38
N HIS A 372 1.66 -11.50 -2.12
CA HIS A 372 1.77 -11.53 -3.58
C HIS A 372 0.44 -11.49 -4.33
N GLY A 373 -0.68 -11.29 -3.63
CA GLY A 373 -2.04 -11.44 -4.15
C GLY A 373 -2.31 -10.58 -5.38
N THR A 374 -1.92 -9.31 -5.35
CA THR A 374 -2.04 -8.41 -6.52
C THR A 374 -1.27 -8.92 -7.72
N SER A 375 -0.07 -9.47 -7.49
CA SER A 375 0.77 -10.03 -8.56
C SER A 375 0.14 -11.29 -9.14
N VAL A 376 -0.35 -12.18 -8.28
CA VAL A 376 -1.04 -13.42 -8.68
C VAL A 376 -2.31 -13.09 -9.47
N LYS A 377 -3.13 -12.15 -9.00
CA LYS A 377 -4.36 -11.67 -9.67
C LYS A 377 -4.07 -11.07 -11.04
N ALA A 378 -3.13 -10.14 -11.13
CA ALA A 378 -2.75 -9.52 -12.40
C ALA A 378 -2.28 -10.54 -13.43
N MET A 379 -1.55 -11.58 -13.00
CA MET A 379 -1.07 -12.62 -13.90
C MET A 379 -2.17 -13.59 -14.33
N ALA A 380 -3.09 -13.94 -13.43
CA ALA A 380 -4.27 -14.75 -13.75
C ALA A 380 -5.19 -14.06 -14.78
N LEU A 381 -5.16 -12.72 -14.87
CA LEU A 381 -5.84 -12.03 -15.96
C LEU A 381 -5.18 -12.25 -17.31
N THR A 382 -3.85 -12.28 -17.37
CA THR A 382 -3.08 -12.33 -18.62
C THR A 382 -2.77 -13.74 -19.14
N ASP A 383 -2.76 -14.76 -18.27
CA ASP A 383 -2.39 -16.14 -18.59
C ASP A 383 -3.56 -17.08 -18.28
N ASP A 384 -4.17 -17.65 -19.33
CA ASP A 384 -5.38 -18.49 -19.23
C ASP A 384 -5.12 -19.85 -18.60
N ASP A 385 -3.96 -20.44 -18.87
CA ASP A 385 -3.58 -21.74 -18.29
C ASP A 385 -3.36 -21.56 -16.78
N PHE A 386 -2.58 -20.56 -16.38
CA PHE A 386 -2.37 -20.23 -14.98
C PHE A 386 -3.70 -19.89 -14.28
N PHE A 387 -4.55 -19.08 -14.92
CA PHE A 387 -5.88 -18.77 -14.42
C PHE A 387 -6.70 -20.01 -14.11
N SER A 388 -6.78 -20.95 -15.06
CA SER A 388 -7.58 -22.17 -14.91
C SER A 388 -7.15 -23.00 -13.70
N GLU A 389 -5.87 -22.97 -13.36
CA GLU A 389 -5.30 -23.75 -12.27
C GLU A 389 -5.43 -23.09 -10.90
N ILE A 390 -5.49 -21.74 -10.84
CA ILE A 390 -5.44 -21.01 -9.56
C ILE A 390 -6.69 -20.21 -9.21
N ALA A 391 -7.63 -20.01 -10.14
CA ALA A 391 -8.75 -19.09 -9.95
C ALA A 391 -9.57 -19.36 -8.67
N GLU A 392 -9.79 -20.64 -8.32
CA GLU A 392 -10.54 -21.01 -7.12
C GLU A 392 -9.81 -20.74 -5.81
N MET A 393 -8.47 -20.58 -5.85
CA MET A 393 -7.60 -20.37 -4.69
C MET A 393 -7.35 -18.88 -4.42
N ILE A 394 -7.62 -17.99 -5.37
CA ILE A 394 -7.39 -16.55 -5.23
C ILE A 394 -8.35 -15.98 -4.16
N PRO A 395 -7.82 -15.31 -3.11
CA PRO A 395 -8.65 -14.70 -2.09
C PRO A 395 -9.24 -13.37 -2.57
N PHE A 396 -10.50 -13.16 -2.18
CA PHE A 396 -11.21 -11.91 -2.33
C PHE A 396 -11.69 -11.43 -0.96
N GLU A 397 -11.76 -10.12 -0.77
CA GLU A 397 -12.35 -9.52 0.43
C GLU A 397 -13.88 -9.70 0.37
N THR A 398 -14.48 -10.13 1.48
CA THR A 398 -15.94 -10.31 1.61
C THR A 398 -16.44 -9.79 2.94
N ASN A 399 -17.76 -9.71 3.11
CA ASN A 399 -18.41 -9.39 4.39
C ASN A 399 -18.12 -10.39 5.51
N ARG A 400 -17.52 -11.56 5.20
CA ARG A 400 -17.11 -12.58 6.18
C ARG A 400 -15.59 -12.73 6.28
N GLY A 401 -14.83 -11.72 5.85
CA GLY A 401 -13.38 -11.72 5.78
C GLY A 401 -12.84 -12.17 4.42
N GLU A 402 -11.52 -12.30 4.30
CA GLU A 402 -10.91 -12.83 3.09
C GLU A 402 -11.25 -14.31 2.89
N MET A 403 -11.72 -14.66 1.70
CA MET A 403 -11.96 -16.04 1.32
C MET A 403 -11.76 -16.25 -0.17
N ASN A 404 -11.43 -17.48 -0.55
CA ASN A 404 -11.31 -17.88 -1.96
C ASN A 404 -12.67 -18.28 -2.54
N LEU A 405 -12.77 -18.43 -3.86
CA LEU A 405 -14.04 -18.72 -4.53
C LEU A 405 -14.63 -20.08 -4.11
N GLN A 406 -13.77 -21.08 -3.87
CA GLN A 406 -14.23 -22.37 -3.36
C GLN A 406 -14.97 -22.22 -2.02
N THR A 407 -14.44 -21.40 -1.12
CA THR A 407 -15.03 -21.10 0.18
C THR A 407 -16.27 -20.22 0.05
N TYR A 408 -16.25 -19.23 -0.84
CA TYR A 408 -17.41 -18.39 -1.17
C TYR A 408 -18.62 -19.25 -1.56
N PHE A 409 -18.47 -20.19 -2.50
CA PHE A 409 -19.58 -21.05 -2.92
C PHE A 409 -20.11 -21.95 -1.80
N ARG A 410 -19.27 -22.35 -0.84
CA ARG A 410 -19.73 -23.12 0.34
C ARG A 410 -20.60 -22.27 1.27
N TYR A 411 -20.35 -20.97 1.37
CA TYR A 411 -21.13 -20.07 2.22
C TYR A 411 -22.33 -19.41 1.53
N SER A 412 -22.30 -19.27 0.19
CA SER A 412 -23.39 -18.68 -0.60
C SER A 412 -24.45 -19.70 -1.06
N SER A 413 -24.14 -21.00 -1.04
CA SER A 413 -25.09 -22.03 -1.48
C SER A 413 -26.22 -22.28 -0.48
N THR A 414 -27.44 -21.81 -0.77
CA THR A 414 -28.70 -22.33 -0.24
C THR A 414 -29.36 -23.25 -1.27
N ASP A 415 -28.81 -24.44 -1.55
CA ASP A 415 -29.31 -25.50 -2.48
C ASP A 415 -29.78 -25.12 -3.93
N SER A 416 -29.94 -23.84 -4.29
CA SER A 416 -30.46 -23.36 -5.59
C SER A 416 -29.54 -22.40 -6.35
N ASP A 417 -28.48 -21.87 -5.71
CA ASP A 417 -27.76 -20.67 -6.18
C ASP A 417 -26.28 -20.87 -6.55
N ARG A 418 -25.84 -22.12 -6.82
CA ARG A 418 -24.45 -22.37 -7.31
C ARG A 418 -24.10 -21.65 -8.63
N GLY A 419 -25.05 -20.95 -9.25
CA GLY A 419 -24.87 -20.21 -10.49
C GLY A 419 -24.64 -18.70 -10.34
N GLN A 420 -24.41 -18.13 -9.14
CA GLN A 420 -24.26 -16.68 -8.98
C GLN A 420 -23.11 -16.22 -8.07
N ILE A 421 -22.39 -15.19 -8.49
CA ILE A 421 -21.47 -14.39 -7.65
C ILE A 421 -22.08 -13.00 -7.41
N LEU A 422 -22.24 -12.63 -6.14
CA LEU A 422 -22.61 -11.28 -5.70
C LEU A 422 -21.35 -10.47 -5.49
N HIS A 423 -21.28 -9.29 -6.08
CA HIS A 423 -20.16 -8.37 -5.91
C HIS A 423 -20.61 -6.90 -5.90
N PHE A 424 -19.74 -6.00 -5.47
CA PHE A 424 -19.87 -4.56 -5.66
C PHE A 424 -18.53 -3.98 -6.08
N THR A 425 -18.56 -2.84 -6.75
CA THR A 425 -17.36 -2.22 -7.35
C THR A 425 -17.01 -0.84 -6.77
N ASP A 426 -17.82 -0.32 -5.84
CA ASP A 426 -17.49 0.90 -5.11
C ASP A 426 -16.75 0.57 -3.81
N GLU A 427 -15.42 0.74 -3.83
CA GLU A 427 -14.56 0.48 -2.68
C GLU A 427 -14.83 1.43 -1.50
N ASN A 428 -15.33 2.65 -1.75
CA ASN A 428 -15.55 3.65 -0.69
C ASN A 428 -16.71 3.27 0.21
N SER A 429 -17.73 2.65 -0.36
CA SER A 429 -18.95 2.21 0.32
C SER A 429 -18.91 0.74 0.74
N ALA A 430 -17.73 0.10 0.75
CA ALA A 430 -17.60 -1.34 1.01
C ALA A 430 -18.28 -1.79 2.32
N ILE A 431 -18.15 -0.99 3.38
CA ILE A 431 -18.77 -1.27 4.68
C ILE A 431 -20.29 -1.27 4.60
N LEU A 432 -20.88 -0.36 3.81
CA LEU A 432 -22.32 -0.32 3.59
C LEU A 432 -22.79 -1.56 2.85
N TYR A 433 -22.11 -1.95 1.77
CA TYR A 433 -22.45 -3.18 1.05
C TYR A 433 -22.34 -4.42 1.94
N PHE A 434 -21.33 -4.50 2.79
CA PHE A 434 -21.18 -5.59 3.75
C PHE A 434 -22.29 -5.63 4.79
N LEU A 435 -22.69 -4.47 5.33
CA LEU A 435 -23.79 -4.38 6.29
C LEU A 435 -25.13 -4.81 5.67
N LEU A 436 -25.41 -4.34 4.45
CA LEU A 436 -26.62 -4.71 3.71
C LEU A 436 -26.66 -6.21 3.43
N ALA A 437 -25.54 -6.80 2.99
CA ALA A 437 -25.43 -8.22 2.73
C ALA A 437 -25.64 -9.07 3.99
N ASP A 438 -25.00 -8.70 5.11
CA ASP A 438 -25.10 -9.42 6.38
C ASP A 438 -26.54 -9.48 6.91
N LYS A 439 -27.28 -8.37 6.83
CA LYS A 439 -28.67 -8.30 7.30
C LYS A 439 -29.63 -9.12 6.46
N GLN A 440 -29.20 -9.53 5.26
CA GLN A 440 -29.95 -10.39 4.36
C GLN A 440 -29.39 -11.83 4.33
N GLY A 441 -28.35 -12.12 5.12
CA GLY A 441 -27.68 -13.43 5.15
C GLY A 441 -26.86 -13.73 3.90
N LEU A 442 -26.62 -12.74 3.05
CA LEU A 442 -25.88 -12.87 1.79
C LEU A 442 -24.36 -12.85 2.02
N VAL A 443 -23.63 -13.40 1.06
CA VAL A 443 -22.17 -13.26 0.97
C VAL A 443 -21.88 -12.46 -0.28
N VAL A 444 -21.06 -11.42 -0.15
CA VAL A 444 -20.75 -10.49 -1.24
C VAL A 444 -19.24 -10.27 -1.31
N ILE A 445 -18.71 -10.22 -2.52
CA ILE A 445 -17.31 -9.94 -2.81
C ILE A 445 -17.11 -8.44 -3.04
N ASN A 446 -16.09 -7.86 -2.40
CA ASN A 446 -15.59 -6.54 -2.77
C ASN A 446 -14.74 -6.67 -4.04
N ALA A 447 -15.23 -6.09 -5.13
CA ALA A 447 -14.55 -5.98 -6.41
C ALA A 447 -14.25 -4.52 -6.76
N GLY A 448 -14.02 -3.68 -5.74
CA GLY A 448 -13.66 -2.28 -5.93
C GLY A 448 -12.30 -2.07 -6.58
N ASN A 449 -11.41 -3.06 -6.50
CA ASN A 449 -10.17 -3.09 -7.26
C ASN A 449 -10.48 -3.54 -8.72
N PRO A 450 -10.04 -2.80 -9.75
CA PRO A 450 -10.24 -3.20 -11.15
C PRO A 450 -9.73 -4.61 -11.50
N LEU A 451 -8.65 -5.06 -10.86
CA LEU A 451 -8.14 -6.42 -11.04
C LEU A 451 -9.11 -7.47 -10.53
N ASP A 452 -9.81 -7.20 -9.42
CA ASP A 452 -10.77 -8.13 -8.83
C ASP A 452 -12.04 -8.20 -9.68
N GLU A 453 -12.55 -7.07 -10.16
CA GLU A 453 -13.73 -7.02 -11.05
C GLU A 453 -13.49 -7.83 -12.34
N GLU A 454 -12.37 -7.58 -13.03
CA GLU A 454 -12.04 -8.29 -14.27
C GLU A 454 -11.80 -9.79 -14.03
N LEU A 455 -11.19 -10.14 -12.90
CA LEU A 455 -10.90 -11.54 -12.58
C LEU A 455 -12.19 -12.32 -12.28
N LEU A 456 -13.13 -11.71 -11.55
CA LEU A 456 -14.46 -12.27 -11.33
C LEU A 456 -15.24 -12.39 -12.63
N ARG A 457 -15.17 -11.39 -13.52
CA ARG A 457 -15.79 -11.43 -14.85
C ARG A 457 -15.24 -12.57 -15.70
N LYS A 458 -13.91 -12.75 -15.70
CA LYS A 458 -13.21 -13.85 -16.38
C LYS A 458 -13.66 -15.21 -15.82
N TYR A 459 -13.69 -15.35 -14.49
CA TYR A 459 -14.16 -16.58 -13.82
C TYR A 459 -15.62 -16.90 -14.11
N ALA A 460 -16.48 -15.88 -14.04
CA ALA A 460 -17.90 -16.01 -14.31
C ALA A 460 -18.15 -16.51 -15.75
N THR A 461 -17.43 -15.94 -16.72
CA THR A 461 -17.50 -16.33 -18.13
C THR A 461 -17.01 -17.77 -18.34
N ALA A 462 -15.85 -18.11 -17.80
CA ALA A 462 -15.24 -19.43 -17.94
C ALA A 462 -16.09 -20.56 -17.34
N ASN A 463 -16.80 -20.28 -16.25
CA ASN A 463 -17.59 -21.27 -15.50
C ASN A 463 -19.10 -21.18 -15.72
N SER A 464 -19.56 -20.31 -16.65
CA SER A 464 -20.99 -20.05 -16.89
C SER A 464 -21.76 -19.65 -15.63
N ILE A 465 -21.14 -18.81 -14.80
CA ILE A 465 -21.70 -18.28 -13.55
C ILE A 465 -22.23 -16.86 -13.81
N THR A 466 -23.36 -16.53 -13.22
CA THR A 466 -23.97 -15.19 -13.28
C THR A 466 -23.23 -14.26 -12.32
N LEU A 467 -22.60 -13.20 -12.84
CA LEU A 467 -22.04 -12.14 -12.01
C LEU A 467 -23.12 -11.06 -11.78
N LYS A 468 -23.55 -10.87 -10.53
CA LYS A 468 -24.58 -9.89 -10.16
C LYS A 468 -23.97 -8.79 -9.30
N GLU A 469 -24.09 -7.55 -9.76
CA GLU A 469 -23.63 -6.37 -9.03
C GLU A 469 -24.72 -5.89 -8.05
N MET A 470 -24.33 -5.56 -6.82
CA MET A 470 -25.23 -5.06 -5.77
C MET A 470 -25.66 -3.60 -5.97
N THR A 471 -25.16 -2.92 -7.01
CA THR A 471 -25.36 -1.49 -7.27
C THR A 471 -26.52 -1.18 -8.20
N ASP A 472 -27.16 -2.19 -8.82
CA ASP A 472 -28.20 -1.94 -9.82
C ASP A 472 -29.50 -1.43 -9.17
N PRO A 473 -29.88 -0.14 -9.39
CA PRO A 473 -31.15 0.43 -8.92
C PRO A 473 -32.37 -0.31 -9.49
N THR A 474 -32.20 -1.00 -10.61
CA THR A 474 -33.24 -1.79 -11.29
C THR A 474 -33.14 -3.30 -10.96
N GLY A 475 -32.12 -3.72 -10.22
CA GLY A 475 -31.72 -5.11 -10.02
C GLY A 475 -32.07 -5.64 -8.64
N ARG A 476 -33.25 -6.26 -8.55
CA ARG A 476 -33.84 -7.07 -7.45
C ARG A 476 -32.83 -7.91 -6.63
N SER A 477 -32.04 -7.33 -5.74
CA SER A 477 -31.21 -8.11 -4.80
C SER A 477 -31.14 -7.53 -3.40
N VAL A 478 -31.04 -6.21 -3.26
CA VAL A 478 -30.88 -5.55 -1.94
C VAL A 478 -32.00 -4.53 -1.67
N PHE A 479 -32.42 -3.82 -2.72
CA PHE A 479 -33.54 -2.88 -2.70
C PHE A 479 -34.79 -3.52 -3.28
N TYR A 480 -35.91 -3.36 -2.57
CA TYR A 480 -37.22 -3.79 -3.03
C TYR A 480 -38.04 -2.55 -3.44
N PRO A 481 -38.56 -2.50 -4.68
CA PRO A 481 -39.32 -1.36 -5.15
C PRO A 481 -40.64 -1.22 -4.39
N LEU A 482 -41.10 0.03 -4.25
CA LEU A 482 -42.41 0.33 -3.66
C LEU A 482 -43.56 -0.08 -4.60
N SER A 483 -44.72 -0.41 -4.01
CA SER A 483 -45.98 -0.54 -4.76
C SER A 483 -46.40 0.82 -5.35
N PRO A 484 -47.24 0.85 -6.40
CA PRO A 484 -47.76 2.10 -6.95
C PRO A 484 -48.44 3.00 -5.91
N GLU A 485 -49.15 2.40 -4.95
CA GLU A 485 -49.80 3.10 -3.85
C GLU A 485 -48.77 3.76 -2.92
N ASP A 486 -47.75 3.01 -2.49
CA ASP A 486 -46.69 3.51 -1.62
C ASP A 486 -45.87 4.62 -2.30
N LYS A 487 -45.58 4.49 -3.60
CA LYS A 487 -44.86 5.54 -4.35
C LYS A 487 -45.57 6.89 -4.25
N THR A 488 -46.90 6.90 -4.24
CA THR A 488 -47.69 8.14 -4.14
C THR A 488 -47.53 8.78 -2.76
N MET A 489 -47.47 7.97 -1.70
CA MET A 489 -47.27 8.43 -0.32
C MET A 489 -45.91 9.12 -0.12
N TYR A 490 -44.85 8.59 -0.71
CA TYR A 490 -43.49 9.12 -0.54
C TYR A 490 -43.09 10.20 -1.57
N MET A 491 -43.92 10.46 -2.57
CA MET A 491 -43.57 11.37 -3.69
C MET A 491 -43.19 12.78 -3.23
N GLN A 492 -43.92 13.34 -2.24
CA GLN A 492 -43.59 14.66 -1.68
C GLN A 492 -42.28 14.63 -0.89
N LEU A 493 -42.02 13.55 -0.16
CA LEU A 493 -40.79 13.37 0.61
C LEU A 493 -39.57 13.35 -0.31
N GLU A 494 -39.63 12.61 -1.42
CA GLU A 494 -38.54 12.60 -2.41
C GLU A 494 -38.25 13.99 -2.96
N VAL A 495 -39.28 14.78 -3.27
CA VAL A 495 -39.13 16.14 -3.79
C VAL A 495 -38.40 17.04 -2.79
N GLU A 496 -38.75 16.98 -1.50
CA GLU A 496 -38.12 17.82 -0.48
C GLU A 496 -36.67 17.37 -0.19
N PHE A 497 -36.38 16.07 -0.11
CA PHE A 497 -34.99 15.59 -0.01
C PHE A 497 -34.14 15.99 -1.22
N ARG A 498 -34.72 15.99 -2.42
CA ARG A 498 -34.04 16.38 -3.66
C ARG A 498 -33.74 17.88 -3.72
N ARG A 499 -34.40 18.71 -2.90
CA ARG A 499 -34.03 20.13 -2.71
C ARG A 499 -32.83 20.32 -1.79
N ILE A 500 -32.61 19.39 -0.86
CA ILE A 500 -31.48 19.45 0.09
C ILE A 500 -30.18 19.01 -0.60
N LEU A 501 -30.26 18.02 -1.50
CA LEU A 501 -29.13 17.52 -2.28
C LEU A 501 -29.13 18.12 -3.70
N GLU A 502 -28.27 19.11 -3.93
CA GLU A 502 -28.01 19.63 -5.28
C GLU A 502 -27.41 18.50 -6.16
N ASN A 503 -27.94 18.31 -7.38
CA ASN A 503 -27.44 17.37 -8.40
C ASN A 503 -27.45 15.86 -8.06
N SER A 504 -28.34 15.40 -7.16
CA SER A 504 -28.53 13.96 -6.86
C SER A 504 -29.95 13.50 -7.17
N SER A 505 -30.10 12.22 -7.55
CA SER A 505 -31.41 11.58 -7.56
C SER A 505 -31.76 11.08 -6.16
N VAL A 506 -33.05 11.10 -5.84
CA VAL A 506 -33.58 10.59 -4.57
C VAL A 506 -34.65 9.58 -4.94
N GLU A 507 -34.57 8.39 -4.34
CA GLU A 507 -35.54 7.31 -4.55
C GLU A 507 -35.89 6.69 -3.19
N VAL A 508 -37.19 6.48 -2.94
CA VAL A 508 -37.62 5.71 -1.77
C VAL A 508 -37.75 4.24 -2.17
N VAL A 509 -37.09 3.39 -1.39
CA VAL A 509 -37.03 1.94 -1.58
C VAL A 509 -37.14 1.24 -0.23
N ARG A 510 -37.31 -0.08 -0.24
CA ARG A 510 -37.22 -0.89 0.97
C ARG A 510 -35.89 -1.62 1.00
N PHE A 511 -35.20 -1.58 2.14
CA PHE A 511 -34.01 -2.40 2.36
C PHE A 511 -33.81 -2.70 3.84
N ARG A 512 -32.95 -3.69 4.11
CA ARG A 512 -32.52 -4.07 5.45
C ARG A 512 -31.08 -3.60 5.71
N PRO A 513 -30.76 -3.14 6.94
CA PRO A 513 -31.61 -3.20 8.13
C PRO A 513 -32.65 -2.07 8.21
N GLU A 514 -33.78 -2.33 8.87
CA GLU A 514 -34.94 -1.44 8.96
C GLU A 514 -34.64 -0.16 9.76
N ASP A 515 -33.67 -0.22 10.68
CA ASP A 515 -33.19 0.93 11.43
C ASP A 515 -32.31 1.87 10.60
N MET A 516 -31.88 1.51 9.39
CA MET A 516 -31.10 2.42 8.55
C MET A 516 -32.05 3.37 7.78
N PRO A 517 -32.03 4.70 8.03
CA PRO A 517 -33.01 5.62 7.44
C PRO A 517 -32.73 5.94 5.97
N ALA A 518 -31.45 6.09 5.61
CA ALA A 518 -31.05 6.39 4.24
C ALA A 518 -29.60 5.99 3.98
N ILE A 519 -29.27 5.80 2.71
CA ILE A 519 -27.91 5.53 2.23
C ILE A 519 -27.64 6.30 0.94
N VAL A 520 -26.39 6.70 0.74
CA VAL A 520 -25.94 7.30 -0.52
C VAL A 520 -25.12 6.27 -1.28
N MET A 521 -25.44 6.10 -2.56
CA MET A 521 -24.68 5.27 -3.48
C MET A 521 -24.23 6.10 -4.69
N GLN A 522 -23.05 5.77 -5.22
CA GLN A 522 -22.55 6.38 -6.45
C GLN A 522 -23.28 5.77 -7.65
N THR A 523 -23.64 6.58 -8.64
CA THR A 523 -24.18 6.03 -9.90
C THR A 523 -23.06 5.39 -10.71
N ARG A 524 -23.44 4.53 -11.67
CA ARG A 524 -22.52 4.00 -12.67
C ARG A 524 -21.82 5.11 -13.48
N GLU A 525 -22.51 6.22 -13.73
CA GLU A 525 -21.98 7.40 -14.41
C GLU A 525 -20.88 8.10 -13.59
N ALA A 526 -21.08 8.22 -12.27
CA ALA A 526 -20.06 8.76 -11.37
C ALA A 526 -18.80 7.87 -11.31
N LYS A 527 -18.97 6.54 -11.40
CA LYS A 527 -17.84 5.59 -11.49
C LYS A 527 -17.07 5.77 -12.79
N LEU A 528 -17.77 5.75 -13.94
CA LEU A 528 -17.18 6.00 -15.27
C LEU A 528 -16.43 7.34 -15.31
N PHE A 529 -16.97 8.37 -14.66
CA PHE A 529 -16.33 9.67 -14.58
C PHE A 529 -14.99 9.61 -13.81
N LYS A 530 -14.94 8.96 -12.64
CA LYS A 530 -13.70 8.73 -11.89
C LYS A 530 -12.69 7.89 -12.67
N GLU A 531 -13.14 6.86 -13.39
CA GLU A 531 -12.29 6.03 -14.24
C GLU A 531 -11.65 6.87 -15.36
N VAL A 532 -12.45 7.68 -16.06
CA VAL A 532 -11.97 8.58 -17.12
C VAL A 532 -11.03 9.66 -16.56
N GLU A 533 -11.33 10.19 -15.37
CA GLU A 533 -10.46 11.12 -14.65
C GLU A 533 -9.10 10.49 -14.34
N SER A 534 -9.08 9.31 -13.71
CA SER A 534 -7.85 8.57 -13.41
C SER A 534 -7.06 8.19 -14.67
N ALA A 535 -7.73 7.81 -15.75
CA ALA A 535 -7.09 7.52 -17.03
C ALA A 535 -6.52 8.79 -17.69
N SER A 536 -7.12 9.97 -17.45
CA SER A 536 -6.63 11.26 -17.96
C SER A 536 -5.35 11.75 -17.28
N GLU A 537 -5.03 11.19 -16.11
CA GLU A 537 -3.81 11.42 -15.35
C GLU A 537 -2.65 10.51 -15.79
N ASP A 538 -2.91 9.52 -16.66
CA ASP A 538 -1.87 8.66 -17.22
C ASP A 538 -0.92 9.46 -18.13
N VAL A 539 0.38 9.34 -17.83
CA VAL A 539 1.50 10.02 -18.52
C VAL A 539 1.61 9.60 -19.99
N SER A 540 0.97 8.49 -20.37
CA SER A 540 1.02 7.91 -21.72
C SER A 540 0.11 8.60 -22.76
N LEU A 541 -0.81 9.48 -22.33
CA LEU A 541 -1.73 10.18 -23.25
C LEU A 541 -1.10 11.45 -23.86
N PRO A 542 -1.33 11.73 -25.15
CA PRO A 542 -0.94 13.00 -25.76
C PRO A 542 -1.56 14.19 -25.01
N ALA A 543 -0.75 15.24 -24.75
CA ALA A 543 -1.14 16.41 -23.94
C ALA A 543 -2.44 17.09 -24.41
N SER A 544 -2.72 17.09 -25.71
CA SER A 544 -3.95 17.63 -26.30
C SER A 544 -5.21 16.88 -25.86
N ILE A 545 -5.12 15.55 -25.74
CA ILE A 545 -6.23 14.68 -25.33
C ILE A 545 -6.43 14.76 -23.82
N SER A 546 -5.34 14.71 -23.04
CA SER A 546 -5.41 14.90 -21.58
C SER A 546 -6.00 16.28 -21.23
N LYS A 547 -5.62 17.34 -21.95
CA LYS A 547 -6.21 18.69 -21.74
C LYS A 547 -7.68 18.76 -22.12
N LEU A 548 -8.11 18.12 -23.21
CA LEU A 548 -9.52 18.05 -23.60
C LEU A 548 -10.35 17.26 -22.58
N LEU A 549 -9.85 16.10 -22.13
CA LEU A 549 -10.48 15.28 -21.08
C LEU A 549 -10.59 16.05 -19.78
N LYS A 550 -9.50 16.67 -19.29
CA LYS A 550 -9.52 17.51 -18.09
C LYS A 550 -10.48 18.69 -18.19
N THR A 551 -10.58 19.33 -19.37
CA THR A 551 -11.52 20.43 -19.57
C THR A 551 -12.97 19.93 -19.55
N ALA A 552 -13.25 18.79 -20.18
CA ALA A 552 -14.58 18.16 -20.16
C ALA A 552 -14.97 17.69 -18.75
N LEU A 553 -14.03 17.14 -17.98
CA LEU A 553 -14.22 16.69 -16.61
C LEU A 553 -14.41 17.89 -15.65
N SER A 554 -13.61 18.95 -15.78
CA SER A 554 -13.73 20.16 -14.93
C SER A 554 -15.05 20.92 -15.09
N ALA A 555 -15.83 20.65 -16.14
CA ALA A 555 -17.14 21.24 -16.37
C ALA A 555 -18.25 20.60 -15.50
N GLN A 556 -17.99 19.48 -14.83
CA GLN A 556 -18.97 18.75 -14.03
C GLN A 556 -18.61 18.85 -12.54
N ALA A 557 -19.23 19.80 -11.83
CA ALA A 557 -18.86 20.19 -10.46
C ALA A 557 -19.21 19.16 -9.36
N SER A 558 -20.02 18.13 -9.66
CA SER A 558 -20.43 17.11 -8.70
C SER A 558 -20.71 15.78 -9.39
N LEU A 559 -20.17 14.68 -8.85
CA LEU A 559 -20.48 13.32 -9.31
C LEU A 559 -21.95 12.98 -9.02
N PRO A 560 -22.72 12.45 -10.00
CA PRO A 560 -24.11 12.07 -9.76
C PRO A 560 -24.22 10.94 -8.73
N THR A 561 -24.89 11.21 -7.61
CA THR A 561 -25.19 10.22 -6.56
C THR A 561 -26.70 9.95 -6.45
N ILE A 562 -27.06 8.77 -5.96
CA ILE A 562 -28.44 8.43 -5.60
C ILE A 562 -28.55 8.32 -4.08
N LEU A 563 -29.47 9.07 -3.49
CA LEU A 563 -29.90 8.88 -2.11
C LEU A 563 -31.08 7.92 -2.09
N TYR A 564 -30.90 6.76 -1.45
CA TYR A 564 -31.98 5.82 -1.17
C TYR A 564 -32.54 6.06 0.23
N LEU A 565 -33.83 6.39 0.31
CA LEU A 565 -34.58 6.49 1.57
C LEU A 565 -35.23 5.15 1.89
N ASN A 566 -35.14 4.70 3.14
CA ASN A 566 -35.68 3.41 3.55
C ASN A 566 -37.14 3.52 4.00
N ALA A 567 -38.08 3.00 3.22
CA ALA A 567 -39.49 2.96 3.58
C ALA A 567 -39.80 2.04 4.77
N GLU A 568 -38.89 1.14 5.16
CA GLU A 568 -39.04 0.32 6.38
C GLU A 568 -38.65 1.07 7.66
N ASN A 569 -37.97 2.22 7.53
CA ASN A 569 -37.49 2.97 8.68
C ASN A 569 -38.59 3.82 9.32
N SER A 570 -38.70 3.74 10.65
CA SER A 570 -39.72 4.46 11.42
C SER A 570 -39.62 5.97 11.29
N SER A 571 -38.42 6.55 11.25
CA SER A 571 -38.24 8.00 11.11
C SER A 571 -38.64 8.48 9.72
N ILE A 572 -38.33 7.72 8.67
CA ILE A 572 -38.77 8.00 7.28
C ILE A 572 -40.28 7.92 7.15
N GLN A 573 -40.90 6.88 7.73
CA GLN A 573 -42.36 6.75 7.76
C GLN A 573 -43.01 7.94 8.48
N ARG A 574 -42.50 8.33 9.66
CA ARG A 574 -43.04 9.46 10.42
C ARG A 574 -42.88 10.80 9.71
N LEU A 575 -41.80 11.02 8.95
CA LEU A 575 -41.65 12.25 8.16
C LEU A 575 -42.80 12.46 7.16
N THR A 576 -43.41 11.38 6.64
CA THR A 576 -44.58 11.50 5.75
C THR A 576 -45.83 12.07 6.43
N THR A 577 -45.87 12.07 7.76
CA THR A 577 -47.00 12.58 8.56
C THR A 577 -46.81 14.04 9.01
N LEU A 578 -45.61 14.59 8.84
CA LEU A 578 -45.27 15.95 9.26
C LEU A 578 -45.40 16.95 8.11
N ASP A 579 -45.56 18.24 8.45
CA ASP A 579 -45.30 19.30 7.48
C ASP A 579 -43.81 19.32 7.14
N LEU A 580 -43.48 18.84 5.93
CA LEU A 580 -42.10 18.74 5.44
C LEU A 580 -41.39 20.09 5.36
N ARG A 581 -42.11 21.21 5.38
CA ARG A 581 -41.52 22.57 5.41
C ARG A 581 -41.27 23.10 6.82
N SER A 582 -41.72 22.40 7.85
CA SER A 582 -41.42 22.77 9.22
C SER A 582 -39.91 22.71 9.48
N ALA A 583 -39.41 23.57 10.37
CA ALA A 583 -37.99 23.60 10.72
C ALA A 583 -37.49 22.24 11.23
N VAL A 584 -38.31 21.53 12.01
CA VAL A 584 -37.97 20.21 12.55
C VAL A 584 -37.84 19.16 11.43
N ALA A 585 -38.79 19.12 10.49
CA ALA A 585 -38.71 18.20 9.36
C ALA A 585 -37.48 18.50 8.49
N GLN A 586 -37.20 19.77 8.22
CA GLN A 586 -36.02 20.19 7.47
C GLN A 586 -34.71 19.77 8.18
N TYR A 587 -34.58 20.00 9.49
CA TYR A 587 -33.41 19.56 10.26
C TYR A 587 -33.26 18.04 10.27
N ALA A 588 -34.34 17.29 10.45
CA ALA A 588 -34.32 15.84 10.40
C ALA A 588 -33.87 15.31 9.03
N MET A 589 -34.41 15.88 7.94
CA MET A 589 -34.02 15.51 6.57
C MET A 589 -32.55 15.84 6.28
N THR A 590 -32.08 17.03 6.64
CA THR A 590 -30.66 17.42 6.49
C THR A 590 -29.74 16.52 7.31
N ALA A 591 -30.13 16.17 8.53
CA ALA A 591 -29.37 15.28 9.39
C ALA A 591 -29.27 13.87 8.77
N ILE A 592 -30.37 13.36 8.18
CA ILE A 592 -30.41 12.06 7.50
C ILE A 592 -29.45 12.06 6.29
N VAL A 593 -29.46 13.13 5.50
CA VAL A 593 -28.55 13.31 4.35
C VAL A 593 -27.09 13.35 4.79
N ASN A 594 -26.76 14.15 5.80
CA ASN A 594 -25.38 14.26 6.27
C ASN A 594 -24.87 12.94 6.84
N ASN A 595 -25.71 12.22 7.58
CA ASN A 595 -25.35 10.92 8.12
C ASN A 595 -25.13 9.88 7.01
N SER A 596 -25.99 9.85 5.99
CA SER A 596 -25.83 8.93 4.86
C SER A 596 -24.59 9.24 4.00
N LEU A 597 -24.19 10.51 3.88
CA LEU A 597 -22.93 10.93 3.26
C LEU A 597 -21.69 10.57 4.09
N LEU A 598 -21.76 10.66 5.42
CA LEU A 598 -20.65 10.22 6.28
C LEU A 598 -20.45 8.70 6.19
N LEU A 599 -21.55 7.96 6.12
CA LEU A 599 -21.57 6.51 6.01
C LEU A 599 -21.01 5.97 4.70
N SER A 600 -21.04 6.75 3.62
CA SER A 600 -20.44 6.38 2.33
C SER A 600 -18.91 6.57 2.28
N THR A 601 -18.28 6.98 3.40
CA THR A 601 -16.82 7.13 3.50
C THR A 601 -16.16 5.96 4.20
N ARG A 602 -15.00 5.51 3.68
CA ARG A 602 -14.25 4.34 4.17
C ARG A 602 -13.49 4.57 5.49
N VAL A 603 -13.66 5.72 6.15
CA VAL A 603 -12.86 6.10 7.33
C VAL A 603 -13.35 5.42 8.62
N LEU A 604 -14.62 5.00 8.64
CA LEU A 604 -15.26 4.40 9.82
C LEU A 604 -15.09 2.88 9.81
N ASN A 605 -15.11 2.25 10.98
CA ASN A 605 -15.18 0.78 11.08
C ASN A 605 -16.63 0.34 11.33
N ARG A 606 -16.92 -0.95 11.12
CA ARG A 606 -18.28 -1.51 11.24
C ARG A 606 -18.99 -1.14 12.55
N GLN A 607 -18.32 -1.35 13.69
CA GLN A 607 -18.91 -1.09 15.00
C GLN A 607 -19.30 0.38 15.15
N LYS A 608 -18.43 1.31 14.74
CA LYS A 608 -18.70 2.75 14.79
C LYS A 608 -19.87 3.15 13.89
N VAL A 609 -20.03 2.52 12.73
CA VAL A 609 -21.17 2.75 11.84
C VAL A 609 -22.47 2.33 12.51
N GLU A 610 -22.54 1.13 13.09
CA GLU A 610 -23.72 0.64 13.80
C GLU A 610 -24.08 1.51 15.01
N ASP A 611 -23.08 1.96 15.78
CA ASP A 611 -23.28 2.87 16.92
C ASP A 611 -23.76 4.26 16.48
N MET A 612 -23.19 4.79 15.40
CA MET A 612 -23.58 6.09 14.84
C MET A 612 -25.01 6.07 14.32
N VAL A 613 -25.41 5.04 13.57
CA VAL A 613 -26.80 4.87 13.09
C VAL A 613 -27.77 4.82 14.27
N ARG A 614 -27.44 4.04 15.31
CA ARG A 614 -28.31 3.90 16.50
C ARG A 614 -28.49 5.22 17.24
N GLN A 615 -27.40 5.92 17.55
CA GLN A 615 -27.44 7.21 18.25
C GLN A 615 -28.17 8.26 17.42
N PHE A 616 -27.94 8.27 16.11
CA PHE A 616 -28.60 9.16 15.18
C PHE A 616 -30.12 8.97 15.18
N ASN A 617 -30.59 7.73 15.06
CA ASN A 617 -32.02 7.42 15.07
C ASN A 617 -32.68 7.86 16.38
N GLN A 618 -32.02 7.68 17.52
CA GLN A 618 -32.54 8.15 18.81
C GLN A 618 -32.76 9.66 18.83
N VAL A 619 -31.82 10.43 18.28
CA VAL A 619 -31.94 11.90 18.20
C VAL A 619 -33.06 12.31 17.25
N VAL A 620 -33.15 11.69 16.07
CA VAL A 620 -34.21 11.99 15.09
C VAL A 620 -35.58 11.61 15.64
N ASP A 621 -35.71 10.44 16.28
CA ASP A 621 -36.96 10.00 16.88
C ASP A 621 -37.40 10.91 18.03
N LEU A 622 -36.47 11.41 18.85
CA LEU A 622 -36.77 12.41 19.89
C LEU A 622 -37.27 13.73 19.30
N LEU A 623 -36.61 14.22 18.24
CA LEU A 623 -37.03 15.44 17.53
C LEU A 623 -38.44 15.31 16.94
N ILE A 624 -38.71 14.18 16.28
CA ILE A 624 -40.00 13.90 15.65
C ILE A 624 -41.08 13.70 16.72
N SER A 625 -40.83 12.86 17.73
CA SER A 625 -41.83 12.52 18.76
C SER A 625 -42.25 13.74 19.58
N ASN A 626 -41.29 14.57 20.02
CA ASN A 626 -41.61 15.80 20.74
C ASN A 626 -42.50 16.75 19.93
N THR A 627 -42.32 16.79 18.59
CA THR A 627 -43.11 17.66 17.71
C THR A 627 -44.51 17.11 17.51
N MET A 628 -44.64 15.79 17.35
CA MET A 628 -45.95 15.12 17.25
C MET A 628 -46.76 15.27 18.56
N GLU A 629 -46.13 15.10 19.73
CA GLU A 629 -46.78 15.34 21.02
C GLU A 629 -47.25 16.80 21.16
N LEU A 630 -46.44 17.77 20.73
CA LEU A 630 -46.83 19.18 20.73
C LEU A 630 -48.01 19.47 19.79
N ASP A 631 -48.08 18.81 18.63
CA ASP A 631 -49.19 18.96 17.68
C ASP A 631 -50.46 18.21 18.12
N GLU A 632 -50.36 17.06 18.79
CA GLU A 632 -51.50 16.38 19.44
C GLU A 632 -52.07 17.20 20.61
N ILE A 633 -51.21 17.85 21.39
CA ILE A 633 -51.63 18.80 22.45
C ILE A 633 -52.33 20.01 21.83
N ARG A 634 -51.91 20.47 20.65
CA ARG A 634 -52.56 21.56 19.91
C ARG A 634 -53.90 21.14 19.30
N GLN A 635 -54.05 19.89 18.86
CA GLN A 635 -55.28 19.38 18.24
C GLN A 635 -56.34 18.91 19.27
N SER A 636 -55.94 18.52 20.48
CA SER A 636 -56.85 18.05 21.54
C SER A 636 -57.54 19.15 22.35
N ARG A 637 -57.21 20.43 22.11
CA ARG A 637 -57.88 21.58 22.74
C ARG A 637 -58.81 22.28 21.76
N ASP A 638 -60.09 22.34 22.13
CA ASP A 638 -61.20 22.97 21.40
C ASP A 638 -60.79 24.30 20.74
N LEU A 639 -61.07 24.40 19.43
CA LEU A 639 -60.91 25.60 18.63
C LEU A 639 -61.96 26.65 19.03
N HIS A 640 -61.62 27.44 20.05
CA HIS A 640 -61.94 28.88 20.15
C HIS A 640 -61.23 29.45 21.40
N SER A 641 -59.93 29.77 21.27
CA SER A 641 -59.21 30.85 22.01
C SER A 641 -57.67 30.74 21.97
N VAL A 642 -57.06 30.23 20.90
CA VAL A 642 -55.59 30.32 20.76
C VAL A 642 -55.21 30.85 19.37
N VAL A 643 -55.69 32.05 19.06
CA VAL A 643 -54.87 33.02 18.32
C VAL A 643 -54.26 33.90 19.42
N ASN A 644 -53.17 33.39 19.98
CA ASN A 644 -52.16 34.04 20.82
C ASN A 644 -51.39 32.91 21.50
N ILE A 645 -50.44 32.29 20.79
CA ILE A 645 -49.20 31.99 21.50
C ILE A 645 -48.43 33.30 21.41
N ASP A 646 -48.72 34.14 22.39
CA ASP A 646 -47.91 35.31 22.68
C ASP A 646 -46.46 34.85 22.78
N ASP A 647 -45.62 35.38 21.88
CA ASP A 647 -44.18 35.57 22.06
C ASP A 647 -43.87 36.52 23.25
N ALA A 648 -44.90 36.96 23.99
CA ALA A 648 -44.83 37.75 25.20
C ALA A 648 -44.83 36.84 26.43
N ASP A 649 -43.63 36.38 26.79
CA ASP A 649 -43.16 35.97 28.14
C ASP A 649 -42.24 34.73 28.09
N ALA A 650 -41.22 34.76 27.23
CA ALA A 650 -39.92 34.37 27.76
C ALA A 650 -39.63 35.32 28.93
N GLU A 651 -39.28 34.83 30.13
CA GLU A 651 -38.82 35.65 31.27
C GLU A 651 -37.57 36.46 30.87
N LYS A 652 -37.76 37.48 30.03
CA LYS A 652 -36.77 38.50 29.73
C LYS A 652 -36.36 39.07 31.08
N THR A 653 -35.09 39.37 31.21
CA THR A 653 -34.63 40.11 32.39
C THR A 653 -35.36 41.46 32.46
N ASP A 654 -35.61 41.98 33.66
CA ASP A 654 -36.29 43.28 33.80
C ASP A 654 -35.46 44.44 33.20
N HIS A 655 -34.14 44.26 33.14
CA HIS A 655 -33.17 45.15 32.47
C HIS A 655 -32.75 44.59 31.11
N VAL A 656 -32.21 45.44 30.25
CA VAL A 656 -31.68 44.98 28.95
C VAL A 656 -30.45 44.11 29.18
N SER A 657 -30.43 42.93 28.56
CA SER A 657 -29.36 41.93 28.65
C SER A 657 -28.88 41.51 27.26
N CYS A 658 -27.59 41.26 27.13
CA CYS A 658 -26.88 40.92 25.92
C CYS A 658 -26.19 39.57 26.12
N PHE A 659 -26.63 38.54 25.42
CA PHE A 659 -25.90 37.27 25.40
C PHE A 659 -24.76 37.32 24.38
N VAL A 660 -23.57 36.88 24.79
CA VAL A 660 -22.35 36.92 23.99
C VAL A 660 -21.83 35.52 23.72
N ALA A 661 -21.75 35.18 22.44
CA ALA A 661 -21.09 33.99 21.93
C ALA A 661 -19.70 34.34 21.42
N ILE A 662 -18.68 34.03 22.21
CA ILE A 662 -17.25 34.22 21.89
C ILE A 662 -16.48 32.95 22.22
N PRO A 663 -15.36 32.66 21.52
CA PRO A 663 -14.48 31.56 21.92
C PRO A 663 -13.95 31.76 23.35
N PHE A 664 -13.84 30.67 24.12
CA PHE A 664 -13.39 30.72 25.53
C PHE A 664 -11.94 31.16 25.73
N SER A 665 -11.10 31.12 24.70
CA SER A 665 -9.69 31.47 24.77
C SER A 665 -9.30 32.45 23.67
N GLY A 666 -8.54 33.50 24.01
CA GLY A 666 -7.97 34.44 23.04
C GLY A 666 -8.89 35.61 22.65
N TYR A 667 -10.07 35.71 23.26
CA TYR A 667 -11.09 36.75 22.98
C TYR A 667 -11.54 37.53 24.23
N ASP A 668 -10.82 37.44 25.34
CA ASP A 668 -11.20 38.14 26.58
C ASP A 668 -11.28 39.67 26.39
N PHE A 669 -10.40 40.24 25.53
CA PHE A 669 -10.42 41.66 25.20
C PHE A 669 -11.72 42.09 24.48
N VAL A 670 -12.40 41.16 23.77
CA VAL A 670 -13.69 41.40 23.12
C VAL A 670 -14.79 41.45 24.16
N LEU A 671 -14.79 40.52 25.13
CA LEU A 671 -15.73 40.54 26.24
C LEU A 671 -15.59 41.84 27.05
N ASP A 672 -14.35 42.25 27.34
CA ASP A 672 -14.08 43.51 28.03
C ASP A 672 -14.60 44.72 27.26
N ALA A 673 -14.41 44.76 25.94
CA ALA A 673 -14.88 45.86 25.09
C ALA A 673 -16.41 45.93 25.08
N LEU A 674 -17.08 44.78 25.01
CA LEU A 674 -18.55 44.70 25.09
C LEU A 674 -19.05 45.20 26.44
N LYS A 675 -18.43 44.76 27.55
CA LYS A 675 -18.81 45.23 28.89
C LYS A 675 -18.59 46.74 29.05
N GLU A 676 -17.48 47.28 28.56
CA GLU A 676 -17.20 48.73 28.61
C GLU A 676 -18.22 49.57 27.83
N VAL A 677 -18.74 49.05 26.71
CA VAL A 677 -19.70 49.77 25.87
C VAL A 677 -21.14 49.59 26.35
N PHE A 678 -21.52 48.38 26.74
CA PHE A 678 -22.91 48.05 27.06
C PHE A 678 -23.26 48.24 28.53
N GLU A 679 -22.37 47.92 29.48
CA GLU A 679 -22.70 48.03 30.91
C GLU A 679 -22.56 49.45 31.48
N ASP A 680 -21.93 50.36 30.72
CA ASP A 680 -21.63 51.72 31.12
C ASP A 680 -22.63 52.76 30.57
N LYS A 681 -22.50 54.02 31.01
CA LYS A 681 -23.30 55.14 30.52
C LYS A 681 -23.12 55.31 29.00
N PRO A 682 -24.20 55.45 28.21
CA PRO A 682 -25.58 55.68 28.62
C PRO A 682 -26.47 54.42 28.71
N ASN A 683 -25.94 53.22 28.46
CA ASN A 683 -26.75 52.03 28.18
C ASN A 683 -27.15 51.26 29.44
N PHE A 684 -26.17 50.93 30.29
CA PHE A 684 -26.40 50.12 31.50
C PHE A 684 -27.10 48.78 31.22
N TRP A 685 -26.69 48.10 30.17
CA TRP A 685 -27.16 46.77 29.75
C TRP A 685 -26.23 45.70 30.29
N GLN A 686 -26.77 44.58 30.75
CA GLN A 686 -25.95 43.47 31.23
C GLN A 686 -25.33 42.72 30.04
N VAL A 687 -24.04 42.41 30.11
CA VAL A 687 -23.38 41.49 29.16
C VAL A 687 -23.21 40.15 29.85
N VAL A 688 -23.62 39.07 29.18
CA VAL A 688 -23.64 37.73 29.77
C VAL A 688 -22.96 36.73 28.83
N ARG A 689 -22.02 35.95 29.38
CA ARG A 689 -21.47 34.74 28.76
C ARG A 689 -21.93 33.51 29.54
N ALA A 690 -22.19 32.40 28.85
CA ALA A 690 -22.85 31.23 29.45
C ALA A 690 -22.08 30.56 30.60
N ASP A 691 -20.77 30.79 30.72
CA ASP A 691 -19.88 30.28 31.76
C ASP A 691 -19.81 31.18 33.01
N GLU A 692 -20.30 32.42 32.95
CA GLU A 692 -20.27 33.37 34.07
C GLU A 692 -21.36 33.07 35.12
N GLU A 693 -22.46 32.43 34.69
CA GLU A 693 -23.57 32.03 35.54
C GLU A 693 -24.24 30.75 35.00
N GLN A 694 -24.44 29.75 35.86
CA GLN A 694 -25.11 28.51 35.48
C GLN A 694 -26.62 28.59 35.79
N LEU A 695 -27.45 28.70 34.76
CA LEU A 695 -28.92 28.76 34.90
C LEU A 695 -29.62 27.40 34.78
N ASP A 696 -28.88 26.36 34.39
CA ASP A 696 -29.40 25.02 34.19
C ASP A 696 -28.35 23.94 34.56
N PRO A 697 -28.76 22.76 35.03
CA PRO A 697 -27.83 21.65 35.29
C PRO A 697 -26.99 21.23 34.08
N THR A 698 -27.48 21.46 32.86
CA THR A 698 -26.77 21.12 31.62
C THR A 698 -26.16 22.35 30.96
N VAL A 699 -24.98 22.19 30.35
CA VAL A 699 -24.31 23.28 29.60
C VAL A 699 -25.23 23.82 28.51
N PHE A 700 -25.84 22.92 27.73
CA PHE A 700 -26.78 23.29 26.67
C PHE A 700 -28.02 24.01 27.21
N GLY A 701 -28.64 23.49 28.29
CA GLY A 701 -29.78 24.14 28.91
C GLY A 701 -29.45 25.52 29.48
N SER A 702 -28.22 25.72 29.98
CA SER A 702 -27.76 27.01 30.51
C SER A 702 -27.60 28.02 29.39
N VAL A 703 -26.91 27.64 28.30
CA VAL A 703 -26.77 28.44 27.07
C VAL A 703 -28.16 28.80 26.51
N TYR A 704 -29.05 27.82 26.40
CA TYR A 704 -30.41 28.02 25.88
C TYR A 704 -31.21 29.00 26.75
N LYS A 705 -31.16 28.89 28.08
CA LYS A 705 -31.81 29.84 29.00
C LYS A 705 -31.23 31.24 28.87
N HIS A 706 -29.91 31.39 28.79
CA HIS A 706 -29.26 32.70 28.62
C HIS A 706 -29.69 33.39 27.32
N ILE A 707 -29.70 32.66 26.20
CA ILE A 707 -30.17 33.18 24.91
C ILE A 707 -31.64 33.58 25.03
N ARG A 708 -32.50 32.70 25.55
CA ARG A 708 -33.96 32.94 25.64
C ARG A 708 -34.31 34.18 26.49
N ARG A 709 -33.57 34.47 27.56
CA ARG A 709 -33.82 35.62 28.46
C ARG A 709 -33.18 36.94 27.99
N SER A 710 -32.31 36.91 26.97
CA SER A 710 -31.57 38.09 26.51
C SER A 710 -32.32 38.94 25.49
N HIS A 711 -32.04 40.23 25.45
CA HIS A 711 -32.72 41.20 24.57
C HIS A 711 -31.97 41.43 23.25
N LEU A 712 -30.68 41.13 23.25
CA LEU A 712 -29.71 41.39 22.19
C LEU A 712 -28.70 40.25 22.20
N TYR A 713 -28.13 39.97 21.02
CA TYR A 713 -27.09 38.96 20.87
C TYR A 713 -25.84 39.51 20.20
N VAL A 714 -24.67 39.02 20.63
CA VAL A 714 -23.39 39.27 19.99
C VAL A 714 -22.71 37.94 19.69
N ALA A 715 -22.20 37.75 18.48
CA ALA A 715 -21.41 36.57 18.13
C ALA A 715 -20.11 36.96 17.41
N GLU A 716 -18.99 36.36 17.84
CA GLU A 716 -17.67 36.53 17.21
C GLU A 716 -17.43 35.40 16.21
N ILE A 717 -17.42 35.73 14.92
CA ILE A 717 -17.46 34.75 13.83
C ILE A 717 -16.12 34.58 13.08
N SER A 718 -15.02 35.17 13.57
CA SER A 718 -13.74 35.26 12.85
C SER A 718 -13.09 33.89 12.63
N ASP A 719 -13.03 33.06 13.67
CA ASP A 719 -12.29 31.79 13.65
C ASP A 719 -13.17 30.58 13.28
N ARG A 720 -14.43 30.81 12.88
CA ARG A 720 -15.41 29.74 12.60
C ARG A 720 -15.52 28.74 13.76
N ASN A 721 -15.44 29.24 15.00
CA ASN A 721 -15.51 28.40 16.19
C ASN A 721 -16.86 27.64 16.24
N PHE A 722 -16.79 26.32 16.38
CA PHE A 722 -17.97 25.45 16.35
C PHE A 722 -19.01 25.80 17.44
N ASN A 723 -18.55 26.17 18.64
CA ASN A 723 -19.45 26.54 19.75
C ASN A 723 -20.18 27.84 19.45
N VAL A 724 -19.46 28.85 18.93
CA VAL A 724 -20.08 30.11 18.52
C VAL A 724 -21.06 29.88 17.36
N GLY A 725 -20.73 29.01 16.41
CA GLY A 725 -21.64 28.62 15.33
C GLY A 725 -22.92 27.97 15.84
N LEU A 726 -22.82 27.08 16.83
CA LEU A 726 -23.97 26.44 17.48
C LEU A 726 -24.84 27.47 18.22
N GLU A 727 -24.23 28.32 19.04
CA GLU A 727 -24.93 29.38 19.78
C GLU A 727 -25.61 30.39 18.85
N LEU A 728 -24.93 30.79 17.78
CA LEU A 728 -25.48 31.64 16.73
C LEU A 728 -26.67 30.98 16.03
N GLY A 729 -26.62 29.67 15.78
CA GLY A 729 -27.75 28.90 15.25
C GLY A 729 -28.97 28.93 16.16
N ILE A 730 -28.78 28.86 17.48
CA ILE A 730 -29.87 28.99 18.47
C ILE A 730 -30.41 30.43 18.49
N MET A 731 -29.54 31.44 18.47
CA MET A 731 -29.94 32.86 18.44
C MET A 731 -30.79 33.20 17.21
N GLN A 732 -30.56 32.55 16.06
CA GLN A 732 -31.32 32.78 14.83
C GLN A 732 -32.81 32.47 14.99
N GLN A 733 -33.20 31.61 15.93
CA GLN A 733 -34.60 31.29 16.20
C GLN A 733 -35.40 32.51 16.68
N TYR A 734 -34.72 33.54 17.22
CA TYR A 734 -35.34 34.76 17.75
C TYR A 734 -35.08 35.94 16.81
N PHE A 735 -35.91 36.06 15.76
CA PHE A 735 -35.76 37.05 14.69
C PHE A 735 -36.11 38.49 15.11
N ASP A 736 -36.82 38.66 16.22
CA ASP A 736 -37.25 39.95 16.78
C ASP A 736 -36.12 40.70 17.51
N ARG A 737 -34.99 40.03 17.79
CA ARG A 737 -33.91 40.56 18.62
C ARG A 737 -32.73 41.05 17.77
N PRO A 738 -32.15 42.22 18.07
CA PRO A 738 -30.96 42.69 17.39
C PRO A 738 -29.78 41.73 17.57
N ARG A 739 -29.02 41.51 16.49
CA ARG A 739 -27.84 40.64 16.46
C ARG A 739 -26.65 41.42 15.94
N ILE A 740 -25.55 41.40 16.68
CA ILE A 740 -24.27 42.00 16.27
C ILE A 740 -23.28 40.88 15.97
N LEU A 741 -22.74 40.86 14.75
CA LEU A 741 -21.73 39.91 14.32
C LEU A 741 -20.38 40.61 14.26
N LEU A 742 -19.46 40.18 15.12
CA LEU A 742 -18.11 40.70 15.21
C LEU A 742 -17.20 39.90 14.28
N ARG A 743 -16.41 40.60 13.46
CA ARG A 743 -15.43 39.98 12.56
C ARG A 743 -14.11 40.75 12.57
N LYS A 744 -12.99 40.05 12.74
CA LYS A 744 -11.66 40.64 12.51
C LYS A 744 -11.46 40.95 11.04
N LEU A 745 -10.79 42.07 10.74
CA LEU A 745 -10.58 42.52 9.35
C LEU A 745 -9.80 41.53 8.47
N ASP A 746 -8.95 40.70 9.06
CA ASP A 746 -8.13 39.68 8.41
C ASP A 746 -8.78 38.28 8.37
N ALA A 747 -9.98 38.13 8.93
CA ALA A 747 -10.68 36.85 8.96
C ALA A 747 -11.23 36.46 7.57
N GLN A 748 -11.20 35.16 7.28
CA GLN A 748 -11.79 34.58 6.07
C GLN A 748 -13.30 34.87 6.03
N PRO A 749 -13.89 35.07 4.82
CA PRO A 749 -15.33 35.25 4.70
C PRO A 749 -16.07 34.03 5.28
N VAL A 750 -17.17 34.27 5.99
CA VAL A 750 -18.05 33.21 6.46
C VAL A 750 -18.99 32.84 5.31
N PRO A 751 -19.17 31.53 4.99
CA PRO A 751 -19.87 31.07 3.80
C PRO A 751 -21.41 31.18 3.87
N VAL A 752 -21.95 31.96 4.81
CA VAL A 752 -23.40 32.04 5.09
C VAL A 752 -23.82 33.51 5.17
N ASP A 753 -24.87 33.86 4.43
CA ASP A 753 -25.52 35.17 4.51
C ASP A 753 -26.45 35.20 5.74
N LEU A 754 -26.20 36.12 6.68
CA LEU A 754 -26.97 36.24 7.93
C LEU A 754 -27.82 37.51 7.87
N HIS A 755 -28.99 37.38 7.25
CA HIS A 755 -29.90 38.49 6.99
C HIS A 755 -30.37 39.18 8.30
N GLY A 756 -30.36 40.51 8.30
CA GLY A 756 -30.81 41.33 9.44
C GLY A 756 -29.79 41.46 10.59
N ALA A 757 -28.57 40.96 10.43
CA ALA A 757 -27.49 41.13 11.40
C ALA A 757 -26.71 42.44 11.20
N ILE A 758 -26.25 43.01 12.32
CA ILE A 758 -25.38 44.20 12.37
C ILE A 758 -23.94 43.71 12.31
N TYR A 759 -23.26 43.94 11.19
CA TYR A 759 -21.86 43.53 11.04
C TYR A 759 -20.92 44.61 11.58
N VAL A 760 -20.03 44.22 12.48
CA VAL A 760 -18.97 45.07 13.03
C VAL A 760 -17.63 44.43 12.71
N SER A 761 -16.90 45.06 11.79
CA SER A 761 -15.51 44.67 11.52
C SER A 761 -14.57 45.43 12.45
N TYR A 762 -13.55 44.78 12.98
CA TYR A 762 -12.57 45.41 13.88
C TYR A 762 -11.15 44.91 13.64
N SER A 763 -10.16 45.75 13.96
CA SER A 763 -8.73 45.41 13.93
C SER A 763 -8.18 45.08 15.32
N ASP A 764 -8.53 45.89 16.32
CA ASP A 764 -8.09 45.75 17.72
C ASP A 764 -9.21 46.18 18.70
N LYS A 765 -8.91 46.16 20.01
CA LYS A 765 -9.85 46.55 21.06
C LYS A 765 -10.32 48.01 20.92
N SER A 766 -9.43 48.94 20.57
CA SER A 766 -9.75 50.36 20.49
C SER A 766 -10.67 50.65 19.30
N ASP A 767 -10.40 50.01 18.17
CA ASP A 767 -11.26 50.06 16.99
C ASP A 767 -12.63 49.44 17.29
N LEU A 768 -12.68 48.26 17.92
CA LEU A 768 -13.93 47.61 18.34
C LEU A 768 -14.80 48.52 19.22
N LEU A 769 -14.21 49.22 20.19
CA LEU A 769 -14.93 50.19 21.04
C LEU A 769 -15.56 51.33 20.21
N ILE A 770 -14.83 51.85 19.22
CA ILE A 770 -15.31 52.92 18.33
C ILE A 770 -16.48 52.41 17.50
N GLN A 771 -16.32 51.25 16.85
CA GLN A 771 -17.33 50.67 15.97
C GLN A 771 -18.62 50.32 16.73
N LEU A 772 -18.52 49.73 17.93
CA LEU A 772 -19.69 49.41 18.76
C LEU A 772 -20.45 50.68 19.19
N ARG A 773 -19.74 51.74 19.60
CA ARG A 773 -20.34 53.04 19.95
C ARG A 773 -20.99 53.71 18.75
N GLU A 774 -20.49 53.50 17.52
CA GLU A 774 -21.14 53.96 16.30
C GLU A 774 -22.42 53.19 16.00
N GLN A 775 -22.42 51.85 16.15
CA GLN A 775 -23.63 51.05 15.93
C GLN A 775 -24.75 51.42 16.90
N LEU A 776 -24.44 51.67 18.18
CA LEU A 776 -25.43 52.13 19.16
C LEU A 776 -26.04 53.50 18.80
N ARG A 777 -25.28 54.40 18.16
CA ARG A 777 -25.78 55.71 17.73
C ARG A 777 -26.63 55.63 16.46
N ASN A 778 -26.22 54.78 15.52
CA ASN A 778 -26.76 54.79 14.16
C ASN A 778 -27.88 53.75 13.95
N ASN A 779 -27.85 52.63 14.68
CA ASN A 779 -28.80 51.54 14.47
C ASN A 779 -30.13 51.78 15.23
N SER A 780 -31.24 51.84 14.51
CA SER A 780 -32.57 52.06 15.12
C SER A 780 -33.02 50.91 16.01
N ALA A 781 -32.67 49.66 15.70
CA ALA A 781 -33.06 48.49 16.48
C ALA A 781 -32.34 48.45 17.83
N LEU A 782 -31.06 48.84 17.88
CA LEU A 782 -30.33 48.98 19.15
C LEU A 782 -30.85 50.15 19.99
N ARG A 783 -31.19 51.29 19.38
CA ARG A 783 -31.76 52.44 20.10
C ARG A 783 -33.16 52.20 20.66
N ALA A 784 -33.89 51.24 20.08
CA ALA A 784 -35.20 50.84 20.59
C ALA A 784 -35.12 50.01 21.89
N LEU A 785 -33.94 49.45 22.21
CA LEU A 785 -33.71 48.76 23.48
C LEU A 785 -33.58 49.79 24.61
N ASN A 786 -34.68 50.06 25.32
CA ASN A 786 -34.70 50.91 26.49
C ASN A 786 -35.48 50.22 27.62
N SER A 787 -34.91 50.18 28.82
CA SER A 787 -35.60 49.68 30.02
C SER A 787 -35.59 50.76 31.11
N SER A 788 -36.69 50.82 31.86
CA SER A 788 -36.79 51.65 33.07
C SER A 788 -35.88 51.13 34.19
N THR A 789 -35.44 49.87 34.12
CA THR A 789 -34.49 49.28 35.05
C THR A 789 -33.10 49.24 34.43
N ARG A 790 -32.09 49.66 35.20
CA ARG A 790 -30.70 49.75 34.77
C ARG A 790 -29.87 48.70 35.49
N PHE A 791 -29.05 47.96 34.74
CA PHE A 791 -28.14 46.95 35.29
C PHE A 791 -27.13 47.60 36.23
N LEU A 792 -26.92 47.02 37.41
CA LEU A 792 -25.87 47.47 38.32
C LEU A 792 -24.54 46.87 37.87
N SER A 793 -23.73 47.65 37.14
CA SER A 793 -22.51 47.14 36.53
C SER A 793 -21.34 47.09 37.53
N PRO A 794 -20.59 45.98 37.60
CA PRO A 794 -19.33 45.91 38.35
C PRO A 794 -18.31 46.96 37.89
N ILE A 795 -18.29 47.30 36.60
CA ILE A 795 -17.40 48.32 36.04
C ILE A 795 -17.73 49.70 36.62
N VAL A 796 -19.02 50.02 36.71
CA VAL A 796 -19.47 51.29 37.28
C VAL A 796 -19.19 51.33 38.79
N LEU A 797 -19.47 50.25 39.51
CA LEU A 797 -19.14 50.14 40.94
C LEU A 797 -17.63 50.31 41.20
N ASN A 798 -16.80 49.75 40.33
CA ASN A 798 -15.36 49.92 40.44
C ASN A 798 -14.91 51.37 40.27
N ARG A 799 -15.49 52.08 39.28
CA ARG A 799 -15.21 53.52 39.08
C ARG A 799 -15.72 54.40 40.21
N LEU A 800 -16.74 53.96 40.93
CA LEU A 800 -17.22 54.60 42.16
C LEU A 800 -16.37 54.25 43.39
N GLY A 801 -15.24 53.56 43.22
CA GLY A 801 -14.23 53.34 44.26
C GLY A 801 -14.31 51.98 44.96
N LEU A 802 -15.13 51.04 44.47
CA LEU A 802 -15.22 49.69 45.04
C LEU A 802 -14.22 48.72 44.38
N ASP A 803 -13.71 47.75 45.12
CA ASP A 803 -12.96 46.65 44.52
C ASP A 803 -13.84 45.88 43.50
N TYR A 804 -13.26 45.50 42.35
CA TYR A 804 -14.02 44.86 41.27
C TYR A 804 -14.66 43.54 41.71
N THR A 805 -13.97 42.73 42.50
CA THR A 805 -14.49 41.41 42.95
C THR A 805 -15.68 41.57 43.89
N VAL A 806 -15.63 42.59 44.74
CA VAL A 806 -16.74 42.97 45.62
C VAL A 806 -17.89 43.55 44.79
N GLY A 807 -17.59 44.35 43.78
CA GLY A 807 -18.57 44.88 42.83
C GLY A 807 -19.29 43.78 42.06
N GLU A 808 -18.58 42.78 41.57
CA GLU A 808 -19.15 41.62 40.88
C GLU A 808 -20.09 40.82 41.79
N ALA A 809 -19.69 40.56 43.04
CA ALA A 809 -20.51 39.87 44.02
C ALA A 809 -21.80 40.67 44.35
N LEU A 810 -21.70 42.00 44.46
CA LEU A 810 -22.85 42.88 44.66
C LEU A 810 -23.78 42.88 43.45
N SER A 811 -23.25 42.96 42.23
CA SER A 811 -24.02 42.94 41.00
C SER A 811 -24.75 41.61 40.76
N ARG A 812 -24.19 40.48 41.22
CA ARG A 812 -24.89 39.18 41.18
C ARG A 812 -26.10 39.11 42.12
N GLU A 813 -25.99 39.73 43.29
CA GLU A 813 -27.09 39.76 44.26
C GLU A 813 -28.14 40.83 43.92
N PHE A 814 -27.68 42.00 43.50
CA PHE A 814 -28.50 43.16 43.18
C PHE A 814 -28.34 43.52 41.71
N VAL A 815 -28.92 42.69 40.84
CA VAL A 815 -28.77 42.78 39.38
C VAL A 815 -29.17 44.16 38.83
N ASN A 816 -30.16 44.83 39.42
CA ASN A 816 -30.54 46.19 39.04
C ASN A 816 -30.18 47.23 40.11
N ALA A 817 -29.83 48.45 39.66
CA ALA A 817 -29.36 49.52 40.55
C ALA A 817 -30.39 49.91 41.62
N MET A 818 -31.69 49.89 41.28
CA MET A 818 -32.76 50.21 42.24
C MET A 818 -32.90 49.18 43.36
N SER A 819 -32.65 47.89 43.08
CA SER A 819 -32.66 46.82 44.08
C SER A 819 -31.60 47.07 45.15
N PHE A 820 -30.40 47.48 44.74
CA PHE A 820 -29.34 47.86 45.67
C PHE A 820 -29.70 49.14 46.46
N LEU A 821 -30.20 50.18 45.79
CA LEU A 821 -30.57 51.45 46.42
C LEU A 821 -31.68 51.27 47.48
N ASN A 822 -32.67 50.42 47.19
CA ASN A 822 -33.83 50.17 48.05
C ASN A 822 -33.54 49.21 49.22
N THR A 823 -32.44 48.44 49.17
CA THR A 823 -32.09 47.50 50.23
C THR A 823 -31.50 48.21 51.44
N ASP A 824 -31.90 47.84 52.67
CA ASP A 824 -31.37 48.43 53.89
C ASP A 824 -29.84 48.29 54.02
N THR A 825 -29.17 49.37 54.41
CA THR A 825 -27.71 49.47 54.47
C THR A 825 -27.08 48.46 55.45
N ARG A 826 -27.78 48.07 56.53
CA ARG A 826 -27.28 47.06 57.47
C ARG A 826 -27.34 45.65 56.87
N THR A 827 -28.32 45.38 56.01
CA THR A 827 -28.43 44.10 55.29
C THR A 827 -27.26 43.91 54.32
N VAL A 828 -26.94 44.95 53.54
CA VAL A 828 -25.79 44.93 52.62
C VAL A 828 -24.48 44.79 53.42
N SER A 829 -24.31 45.56 54.49
CA SER A 829 -23.12 45.52 55.34
C SER A 829 -22.86 44.13 55.92
N ARG A 830 -23.90 43.47 56.47
CA ARG A 830 -23.77 42.12 57.04
C ARG A 830 -23.37 41.08 56.01
N ARG A 831 -23.90 41.18 54.79
CA ARG A 831 -23.73 40.16 53.75
C ARG A 831 -22.40 40.27 53.02
N PHE A 832 -21.93 41.49 52.77
CA PHE A 832 -20.72 41.75 51.98
C PHE A 832 -19.53 42.26 52.81
N GLY A 833 -19.70 42.44 54.13
CA GLY A 833 -18.61 42.89 55.01
C GLY A 833 -18.20 44.35 54.83
N LEU A 834 -19.04 45.17 54.18
CA LEU A 834 -18.75 46.58 53.88
C LEU A 834 -19.18 47.50 55.02
N SER A 835 -18.44 48.59 55.24
CA SER A 835 -18.83 49.61 56.24
C SER A 835 -20.11 50.33 55.81
N THR A 836 -20.97 50.67 56.76
CA THR A 836 -22.23 51.39 56.46
C THR A 836 -21.99 52.75 55.80
N GLY A 837 -20.89 53.43 56.14
CA GLY A 837 -20.51 54.70 55.51
C GLY A 837 -20.16 54.56 54.02
N LEU A 838 -19.39 53.53 53.67
CA LEU A 838 -19.05 53.20 52.28
C LEU A 838 -20.30 52.86 51.47
N ILE A 839 -21.25 52.10 52.04
CA ILE A 839 -22.49 51.73 51.34
C ILE A 839 -23.35 52.97 51.05
N GLU A 840 -23.49 53.91 52.00
CA GLU A 840 -24.23 55.16 51.75
C GLU A 840 -23.55 56.03 50.69
N GLU A 841 -22.22 56.14 50.73
CA GLU A 841 -21.44 56.85 49.70
C GLU A 841 -21.64 56.22 48.32
N MET A 842 -21.63 54.89 48.24
CA MET A 842 -21.91 54.16 47.01
C MET A 842 -23.33 54.39 46.51
N LYS A 843 -24.35 54.32 47.38
CA LYS A 843 -25.74 54.57 46.98
C LYS A 843 -25.89 55.98 46.38
N GLU A 844 -25.26 56.96 47.00
CA GLU A 844 -25.27 58.33 46.50
C GLU A 844 -24.50 58.47 45.16
N GLY A 845 -23.35 57.81 45.04
CA GLY A 845 -22.59 57.72 43.79
C GLY A 845 -23.39 57.08 42.65
N ILE A 846 -24.11 55.99 42.93
CA ILE A 846 -24.99 55.30 41.97
C ILE A 846 -26.13 56.22 41.53
N ARG A 847 -26.83 56.90 42.46
CA ARG A 847 -27.89 57.87 42.11
C ARG A 847 -27.40 58.91 41.12
N ARG A 848 -26.23 59.51 41.40
CA ARG A 848 -25.62 60.53 40.52
C ARG A 848 -25.17 59.96 39.18
N TYR A 849 -24.51 58.80 39.16
CA TYR A 849 -23.93 58.25 37.93
C TYR A 849 -25.00 57.73 36.97
N TYR A 850 -26.03 57.06 37.53
CA TYR A 850 -27.15 56.52 36.79
C TYR A 850 -28.27 57.56 36.55
N ASP A 851 -28.10 58.83 36.91
CA ASP A 851 -29.15 59.86 36.79
C ASP A 851 -30.52 59.38 37.37
N LEU A 852 -30.50 58.71 38.53
CA LEU A 852 -31.69 58.17 39.20
C LEU A 852 -32.16 59.16 40.28
N ALA A 853 -33.48 59.38 40.34
CA ALA A 853 -34.12 60.32 41.28
C ALA A 853 -34.14 59.82 42.73
#